data_AF-A0A2U2C6D3-F1
#
_entry.id   AF-A0A2U2C6D3-F1
#
_cell.length_a   1.000
_cell.length_b   1.000
_cell.length_c   1.000
_cell.angle_alpha   90.00
_cell.angle_beta   90.00
_cell.angle_gamma   90.00
#
_symmetry.space_group_name_H-M   'P 1'
#
loop_
_entity.id
_entity.type
_entity.pdbx_description
1 polymer ?
#
loop_
_entity_poly.entity_id
_entity_poly.type
_entity_poly.pdbx_seq_one_letter_code
_entity_poly.pdbx_strand_id
1 'polypeptide(L)'
;MFPSPDQILPTLASLGVLTYWVIGLAALLEGWFVTGVVVPGALVVDAGGILAQQGVVNVFHLGWYVALGSILGSELGYWTGRLARRGLRGRLEGSRAFLRAEQLFERRGGLAIVLGRFLGPVSGLVPMVAAMADMPHRRFLLWSVLASIPYTVFHLALGYVLGDAFTRLGPLATRVALVLAAVALLVGGLVWLARRILRFLPVVLAVLATALRAVLDMPPVRGWIVRHPRLSGLIAGRFATDRFAGLPATVLALVFGYIFAIWVRSVLDWMTAAPIVAIDTRIANLMHGLWTPGLLRVVAHVTALGDTRLVAAITAAMLLFLILRGRRGLALALAVGVGGNALTVTVLKLIFQRERPPFHYFVESTNSFPSGHAAISVAFWSTLLYVLWRLGWLRLFAVLVLAPLMAILVGGSRVFLAQHYVSDVFNGWLVGALWLVAAIVIAEWWRETRPAPVPMASPAPLIGAVVLVGATLFSTWIVVFYDKAQTMPWTGPASVAIAAPSELPGQPGFPAQTESVIGTPLEPVNIVLLAGDRQALSAALEAGGWAPAPARDLTSVLRGALTAWEQLDDPTPVLTPRFWADRPTDLTFQRGEGDQRLSLRLWSSPFALPGGQAVFAALAAFPASAGPGPDAARAAAVEALIQAGAQAQGMIDAGPALRGRSATGEGWSSDGQAAVLALP
;
A
#
# COMPACT_ATOMS: atom_id res chain seq x y z
N MET A 1 -0.47 0.61 1.34
CA MET A 1 -0.16 1.96 1.85
C MET A 1 -0.71 2.91 0.81
N PHE A 2 -1.86 3.53 1.07
CA PHE A 2 -2.32 4.63 0.22
C PHE A 2 -1.41 5.83 0.55
N PRO A 3 -0.89 6.55 -0.45
CA PRO A 3 -0.16 7.79 -0.17
C PRO A 3 -1.05 8.72 0.65
N SER A 4 -0.50 9.51 1.58
CA SER A 4 -1.32 10.51 2.27
C SER A 4 -1.88 11.48 1.21
N PRO A 5 -3.06 12.06 1.39
CA PRO A 5 -3.63 13.00 0.44
C PRO A 5 -2.57 14.01 -0.02
N ASP A 6 -1.84 14.60 0.92
CA ASP A 6 -0.73 15.56 0.74
C ASP A 6 0.44 15.09 -0.14
N GLN A 7 0.51 13.80 -0.51
CA GLN A 7 1.52 13.22 -1.41
C GLN A 7 0.96 12.97 -2.82
N ILE A 8 -0.34 12.68 -2.94
CA ILE A 8 -1.04 12.57 -4.23
C ILE A 8 -1.46 13.97 -4.72
N LEU A 9 -1.85 14.84 -3.79
CA LEU A 9 -2.39 16.18 -4.01
C LEU A 9 -1.43 17.09 -4.78
N PRO A 10 -0.10 17.15 -4.53
CA PRO A 10 0.80 17.98 -5.33
C PRO A 10 1.00 17.41 -6.74
N THR A 11 1.07 16.09 -6.86
CA THR A 11 1.22 15.39 -8.15
C THR A 11 -0.03 15.57 -9.02
N LEU A 12 -1.22 15.49 -8.43
CA LEU A 12 -2.51 15.79 -9.09
C LEU A 12 -2.77 17.30 -9.25
N ALA A 13 -2.34 18.15 -8.33
CA ALA A 13 -2.44 19.61 -8.48
C ALA A 13 -1.50 20.12 -9.58
N SER A 14 -0.30 19.55 -9.71
CA SER A 14 0.66 19.85 -10.79
C SER A 14 0.12 19.45 -12.18
N LEU A 15 -0.76 18.45 -12.22
CA LEU A 15 -1.48 18.03 -13.42
C LEU A 15 -2.61 19.01 -13.80
N GLY A 16 -3.04 19.89 -12.89
CA GLY A 16 -4.05 20.91 -13.12
C GLY A 16 -5.34 20.33 -13.71
N VAL A 17 -5.67 20.75 -14.94
CA VAL A 17 -6.85 20.28 -15.68
C VAL A 17 -6.83 18.76 -15.91
N LEU A 18 -5.66 18.13 -16.00
CA LEU A 18 -5.54 16.69 -16.24
C LEU A 18 -6.10 15.83 -15.09
N THR A 19 -6.13 16.33 -13.86
CA THR A 19 -6.73 15.59 -12.72
C THR A 19 -8.22 15.37 -12.91
N TYR A 20 -8.92 16.38 -13.42
CA TYR A 20 -10.34 16.27 -13.76
C TYR A 20 -10.58 15.24 -14.85
N TRP A 21 -9.71 15.20 -15.87
CA TRP A 21 -9.77 14.20 -16.94
C TRP A 21 -9.46 12.78 -16.45
N VAL A 22 -8.49 12.59 -15.56
CA VAL A 22 -8.16 11.28 -14.99
C VAL A 22 -9.33 10.72 -14.19
N ILE A 23 -9.95 11.53 -13.33
CA ILE A 23 -11.11 11.10 -12.53
C ILE A 23 -12.33 10.86 -13.45
N GLY A 24 -12.57 11.75 -14.42
CA GLY A 24 -13.62 11.54 -15.44
C GLY A 24 -13.39 10.27 -16.27
N LEU A 25 -12.14 9.98 -16.64
CA LEU A 25 -11.77 8.75 -17.34
C LEU A 25 -12.01 7.52 -16.45
N ALA A 26 -11.71 7.58 -15.17
CA ALA A 26 -12.02 6.48 -14.24
C ALA A 26 -13.54 6.22 -14.17
N ALA A 27 -14.36 7.26 -14.13
CA ALA A 27 -15.83 7.15 -14.20
C ALA A 27 -16.32 6.58 -15.54
N LEU A 28 -15.65 6.90 -16.65
CA LEU A 28 -15.91 6.32 -17.98
C LEU A 28 -15.59 4.82 -17.99
N LEU A 29 -14.39 4.47 -17.54
CA LEU A 29 -13.91 3.10 -17.53
C LEU A 29 -14.76 2.23 -16.62
N GLU A 30 -15.31 2.78 -15.52
CA GLU A 30 -16.29 2.05 -14.70
C GLU A 30 -17.64 1.87 -15.41
N GLY A 31 -18.13 2.91 -16.08
CA GLY A 31 -19.39 2.85 -16.83
C GLY A 31 -19.37 1.87 -18.01
N TRP A 32 -18.19 1.51 -18.51
CA TRP A 32 -18.02 0.54 -19.57
C TRP A 32 -17.79 -0.87 -19.01
N PHE A 33 -18.70 -1.81 -19.26
CA PHE A 33 -18.66 -3.15 -18.63
C PHE A 33 -17.35 -3.93 -18.83
N VAL A 34 -16.63 -3.67 -19.93
CA VAL A 34 -15.35 -4.34 -20.25
C VAL A 34 -14.28 -3.97 -19.21
N THR A 35 -14.24 -2.70 -18.83
CA THR A 35 -13.22 -2.14 -17.94
C THR A 35 -13.71 -1.95 -16.51
N GLY A 36 -15.01 -1.75 -16.28
CA GLY A 36 -15.59 -1.47 -14.96
C GLY A 36 -15.61 -2.65 -14.00
N VAL A 37 -15.24 -3.84 -14.48
CA VAL A 37 -14.91 -4.97 -13.61
C VAL A 37 -13.59 -4.74 -12.87
N VAL A 38 -12.63 -4.09 -13.51
CA VAL A 38 -11.25 -3.93 -13.04
C VAL A 38 -11.03 -2.54 -12.44
N VAL A 39 -11.57 -1.51 -13.09
CA VAL A 39 -11.37 -0.12 -12.67
C VAL A 39 -12.43 0.26 -11.64
N PRO A 40 -12.04 0.57 -10.39
CA PRO A 40 -12.98 0.99 -9.36
C PRO A 40 -13.28 2.49 -9.50
N GLY A 41 -13.93 2.88 -10.61
CA GLY A 41 -14.16 4.29 -10.94
C GLY A 41 -14.86 5.06 -9.84
N ALA A 42 -15.88 4.46 -9.19
CA ALA A 42 -16.58 5.06 -8.06
C ALA A 42 -15.63 5.43 -6.92
N LEU A 43 -14.67 4.56 -6.57
CA LEU A 43 -13.68 4.87 -5.53
C LEU A 43 -12.73 6.00 -5.95
N VAL A 44 -12.40 6.10 -7.23
CA VAL A 44 -11.57 7.21 -7.76
C VAL A 44 -12.37 8.52 -7.77
N VAL A 45 -13.67 8.46 -8.06
CA VAL A 45 -14.58 9.61 -7.95
C VAL A 45 -14.76 10.03 -6.50
N ASP A 46 -14.97 9.09 -5.58
CA ASP A 46 -15.04 9.33 -4.14
C ASP A 46 -13.73 9.98 -3.66
N ALA A 47 -12.58 9.47 -4.11
CA ALA A 47 -11.28 10.10 -3.84
C ALA A 47 -11.22 11.53 -4.41
N GLY A 48 -11.73 11.77 -5.61
CA GLY A 48 -11.89 13.11 -6.18
C GLY A 48 -12.75 14.04 -5.32
N GLY A 49 -13.81 13.52 -4.70
CA GLY A 49 -14.63 14.24 -3.72
C GLY A 49 -13.83 14.63 -2.47
N ILE A 50 -12.93 13.76 -1.98
CA ILE A 50 -11.97 14.08 -0.91
C ILE A 50 -11.05 15.23 -1.34
N LEU A 51 -10.48 15.17 -2.55
CA LEU A 51 -9.61 16.24 -3.06
C LEU A 51 -10.36 17.57 -3.17
N ALA A 52 -11.66 17.51 -3.50
CA ALA A 52 -12.50 18.69 -3.62
C ALA A 52 -12.81 19.33 -2.26
N GLN A 53 -13.04 18.51 -1.22
CA GLN A 53 -13.19 18.98 0.15
C GLN A 53 -11.94 19.67 0.68
N GLN A 54 -10.77 19.20 0.27
CA GLN A 54 -9.47 19.78 0.63
C GLN A 54 -9.11 21.03 -0.19
N GLY A 55 -10.02 21.51 -1.06
CA GLY A 55 -9.81 22.72 -1.86
C GLY A 55 -8.84 22.57 -3.03
N VAL A 56 -8.38 21.35 -3.36
CA VAL A 56 -7.40 21.12 -4.43
C VAL A 56 -8.04 21.10 -5.82
N VAL A 57 -9.28 20.61 -5.90
CA VAL A 57 -10.08 20.68 -7.14
C VAL A 57 -11.43 21.32 -6.83
N ASN A 58 -11.96 22.05 -7.79
CA ASN A 58 -13.29 22.62 -7.64
C ASN A 58 -14.34 21.52 -7.85
N VAL A 59 -15.20 21.30 -6.86
CA VAL A 59 -16.22 20.25 -6.87
C VAL A 59 -17.19 20.38 -8.05
N PHE A 60 -17.54 21.60 -8.47
CA PHE A 60 -18.45 21.82 -9.60
C PHE A 60 -17.79 21.47 -10.94
N HIS A 61 -16.53 21.88 -11.14
CA HIS A 61 -15.77 21.48 -12.31
C HIS A 61 -15.63 19.96 -12.36
N LEU A 62 -15.24 19.33 -11.25
CA LEU A 62 -15.12 17.87 -11.15
C LEU A 62 -16.44 17.16 -11.46
N GLY A 63 -17.56 17.71 -10.99
CA GLY A 63 -18.90 17.23 -11.32
C GLY A 63 -19.12 17.10 -12.83
N TRP A 64 -18.72 18.11 -13.62
CA TRP A 64 -18.87 18.07 -15.08
C TRP A 64 -18.07 16.94 -15.73
N TYR A 65 -16.81 16.74 -15.33
CA TYR A 65 -15.95 15.70 -15.89
C TYR A 65 -16.42 14.29 -15.51
N VAL A 66 -16.85 14.10 -14.26
CA VAL A 66 -17.39 12.82 -13.79
C VAL A 66 -18.70 12.50 -14.51
N ALA A 67 -19.61 13.46 -14.64
CA ALA A 67 -20.86 13.28 -15.36
C ALA A 67 -20.59 12.93 -16.84
N LEU A 68 -19.73 13.70 -17.52
CA LEU A 68 -19.35 13.47 -18.91
C LEU A 68 -18.73 12.09 -19.12
N GLY A 69 -17.69 11.77 -18.35
CA GLY A 69 -17.00 10.49 -18.44
C GLY A 69 -17.98 9.34 -18.25
N SER A 70 -18.90 9.48 -17.30
CA SER A 70 -19.83 8.41 -17.00
C SER A 70 -20.98 8.26 -18.00
N ILE A 71 -21.41 9.35 -18.66
CA ILE A 71 -22.31 9.28 -19.84
C ILE A 71 -21.59 8.55 -20.98
N LEU A 72 -20.34 8.92 -21.28
CA LEU A 72 -19.55 8.29 -22.33
C LEU A 72 -19.30 6.80 -22.06
N GLY A 73 -19.00 6.44 -20.82
CA GLY A 73 -18.84 5.04 -20.41
C GLY A 73 -20.12 4.23 -20.62
N SER A 74 -21.27 4.83 -20.30
CA SER A 74 -22.59 4.22 -20.51
C SER A 74 -22.92 4.07 -22.00
N GLU A 75 -22.58 5.05 -22.82
CA GLU A 75 -22.68 4.97 -24.30
C GLU A 75 -21.82 3.83 -24.85
N LEU A 76 -20.55 3.73 -24.45
CA LEU A 76 -19.68 2.61 -24.83
C LEU A 76 -20.31 1.26 -24.43
N GLY A 77 -20.89 1.17 -23.23
CA GLY A 77 -21.65 0.02 -22.76
C GLY A 77 -22.86 -0.33 -23.65
N TYR A 78 -23.64 0.67 -24.06
CA TYR A 78 -24.79 0.47 -24.94
C TYR A 78 -24.38 -0.01 -26.34
N TRP A 79 -23.36 0.61 -26.94
CA TRP A 79 -22.89 0.22 -28.27
C TRP A 79 -22.24 -1.16 -28.28
N THR A 80 -21.48 -1.50 -27.23
CA THR A 80 -20.96 -2.85 -27.05
C THR A 80 -22.09 -3.87 -26.84
N GLY A 81 -23.19 -3.51 -26.18
CA GLY A 81 -24.41 -4.31 -26.11
C GLY A 81 -25.10 -4.52 -27.46
N ARG A 82 -25.17 -3.49 -28.31
CA ARG A 82 -25.69 -3.62 -29.68
C ARG A 82 -24.83 -4.53 -30.56
N LEU A 83 -23.50 -4.45 -30.41
CA LEU A 83 -22.58 -5.37 -31.07
C LEU A 83 -22.75 -6.80 -30.54
N ALA A 84 -22.84 -6.95 -29.21
CA ALA A 84 -23.05 -8.23 -28.55
C ALA A 84 -24.36 -8.91 -28.97
N ARG A 85 -25.44 -8.15 -29.21
CA ARG A 85 -26.71 -8.69 -29.69
C ARG A 85 -26.58 -9.53 -30.97
N ARG A 86 -25.60 -9.24 -31.84
CA ARG A 86 -25.38 -9.98 -33.10
C ARG A 86 -24.68 -11.34 -32.92
N GLY A 87 -24.13 -11.66 -31.74
CA GLY A 87 -23.37 -12.91 -31.55
C GLY A 87 -23.24 -13.48 -30.13
N LEU A 88 -23.74 -12.80 -29.09
CA LEU A 88 -23.55 -13.15 -27.66
C LEU A 88 -24.85 -13.48 -26.90
N ARG A 89 -26.01 -13.32 -27.55
CA ARG A 89 -27.35 -13.39 -26.94
C ARG A 89 -27.52 -14.62 -26.03
N GLY A 90 -27.30 -15.83 -26.54
CA GLY A 90 -27.52 -17.07 -25.77
C GLY A 90 -26.51 -17.41 -24.67
N ARG A 91 -25.33 -16.77 -24.60
CA ARG A 91 -24.32 -17.04 -23.54
C ARG A 91 -24.43 -16.09 -22.36
N LEU A 92 -24.87 -14.86 -22.60
CA LEU A 92 -25.01 -13.83 -21.56
C LEU A 92 -26.35 -13.96 -20.82
N GLU A 93 -27.41 -14.38 -21.51
CA GLU A 93 -28.77 -14.61 -20.99
C GLU A 93 -28.78 -15.59 -19.79
N GLY A 94 -27.87 -16.57 -19.76
CA GLY A 94 -27.80 -17.54 -18.66
C GLY A 94 -27.13 -17.04 -17.37
N SER A 95 -26.54 -15.83 -17.35
CA SER A 95 -25.82 -15.36 -16.16
C SER A 95 -26.77 -14.73 -15.13
N ARG A 96 -26.56 -15.05 -13.84
CA ARG A 96 -27.37 -14.46 -12.74
C ARG A 96 -27.33 -12.92 -12.69
N ALA A 97 -26.25 -12.31 -13.21
CA ALA A 97 -26.13 -10.86 -13.28
C ALA A 97 -26.99 -10.26 -14.39
N PHE A 98 -27.04 -10.93 -15.55
CA PHE A 98 -27.90 -10.55 -16.67
C PHE A 98 -29.38 -10.67 -16.32
N LEU A 99 -29.81 -11.82 -15.79
CA LEU A 99 -31.21 -12.06 -15.39
C LEU A 99 -31.71 -11.06 -14.36
N ARG A 100 -30.86 -10.63 -13.40
CA ARG A 100 -31.22 -9.57 -12.44
C ARG A 100 -31.37 -8.21 -13.10
N ALA A 101 -30.50 -7.88 -14.06
CA ALA A 101 -30.59 -6.63 -14.78
C ALA A 101 -31.85 -6.61 -15.67
N GLU A 102 -32.15 -7.71 -16.36
CA GLU A 102 -33.36 -7.90 -17.15
C GLU A 102 -34.63 -7.75 -16.30
N GLN A 103 -34.73 -8.47 -15.16
CA GLN A 103 -35.85 -8.32 -14.22
C GLN A 103 -36.00 -6.89 -13.67
N LEU A 104 -34.89 -6.18 -13.47
CA LEU A 104 -34.93 -4.78 -13.04
C LEU A 104 -35.49 -3.89 -14.16
N PHE A 105 -35.10 -4.13 -15.41
CA PHE A 105 -35.63 -3.42 -16.58
C PHE A 105 -37.11 -3.71 -16.82
N GLU A 106 -37.55 -4.97 -16.68
CA GLU A 106 -38.97 -5.35 -16.79
C GLU A 106 -39.84 -4.63 -15.76
N ARG A 107 -39.34 -4.49 -14.52
CA ARG A 107 -40.11 -3.88 -13.42
C ARG A 107 -40.06 -2.35 -13.38
N ARG A 108 -38.95 -1.75 -13.80
CA ARG A 108 -38.66 -0.31 -13.58
C ARG A 108 -38.49 0.48 -14.88
N GLY A 109 -38.42 -0.18 -16.05
CA GLY A 109 -38.22 0.48 -17.34
C GLY A 109 -36.95 1.33 -17.36
N GLY A 110 -37.05 2.59 -17.81
CA GLY A 110 -35.91 3.51 -17.86
C GLY A 110 -35.29 3.85 -16.49
N LEU A 111 -36.06 3.78 -15.40
CA LEU A 111 -35.53 3.94 -14.04
C LEU A 111 -34.54 2.83 -13.64
N ALA A 112 -34.56 1.69 -14.33
CA ALA A 112 -33.54 0.64 -14.14
C ALA A 112 -32.13 1.14 -14.48
N ILE A 113 -31.99 2.09 -15.42
CA ILE A 113 -30.70 2.70 -15.77
C ILE A 113 -30.17 3.54 -14.60
N VAL A 114 -31.06 4.31 -13.96
CA VAL A 114 -30.72 5.15 -12.80
C VAL A 114 -30.34 4.29 -11.60
N LEU A 115 -31.19 3.32 -11.23
CA LEU A 115 -30.98 2.46 -10.07
C LEU A 115 -29.79 1.50 -10.27
N GLY A 116 -29.67 0.95 -11.47
CA GLY A 116 -28.64 -0.01 -11.83
C GLY A 116 -27.22 0.54 -11.73
N ARG A 117 -27.08 1.86 -11.84
CA ARG A 117 -25.81 2.58 -11.76
C ARG A 117 -25.19 2.59 -10.36
N PHE A 118 -26.01 2.46 -9.32
CA PHE A 118 -25.57 2.33 -7.93
C PHE A 118 -25.31 0.88 -7.51
N LEU A 119 -25.55 -0.10 -8.39
CA LEU A 119 -25.28 -1.52 -8.11
C LEU A 119 -23.80 -1.89 -8.29
N GLY A 120 -22.93 -0.90 -8.06
CA GLY A 120 -21.48 -0.95 -8.22
C GLY A 120 -21.08 -1.65 -9.51
N PRO A 121 -20.43 -2.83 -9.47
CA PRO A 121 -19.92 -3.50 -10.66
C PRO A 121 -20.91 -3.90 -11.75
N VAL A 122 -22.19 -3.98 -11.38
CA VAL A 122 -23.26 -4.32 -12.31
C VAL A 122 -23.65 -3.08 -13.14
N SER A 123 -23.23 -1.88 -12.73
CA SER A 123 -23.51 -0.61 -13.41
C SER A 123 -23.13 -0.64 -14.89
N GLY A 124 -21.95 -1.18 -15.23
CA GLY A 124 -21.51 -1.29 -16.62
C GLY A 124 -22.37 -2.25 -17.46
N LEU A 125 -22.99 -3.27 -16.86
CA LEU A 125 -23.86 -4.22 -17.57
C LEU A 125 -25.22 -3.62 -17.90
N VAL A 126 -25.68 -2.61 -17.17
CA VAL A 126 -27.02 -2.03 -17.31
C VAL A 126 -27.21 -1.37 -18.70
N PRO A 127 -26.29 -0.52 -19.21
CA PRO A 127 -26.34 -0.04 -20.59
C PRO A 127 -26.33 -1.15 -21.64
N MET A 128 -25.53 -2.19 -21.41
CA MET A 128 -25.42 -3.33 -22.33
C MET A 128 -26.75 -4.10 -22.41
N VAL A 129 -27.39 -4.35 -21.26
CA VAL A 129 -28.69 -5.02 -21.17
C VAL A 129 -29.79 -4.16 -21.79
N ALA A 130 -29.78 -2.85 -21.58
CA ALA A 130 -30.72 -1.92 -22.24
C ALA A 130 -30.65 -2.04 -23.77
N ALA A 131 -29.43 -2.13 -24.32
CA ALA A 131 -29.20 -2.31 -25.75
C ALA A 131 -29.66 -3.69 -26.26
N MET A 132 -29.49 -4.74 -25.47
CA MET A 132 -29.93 -6.10 -25.81
C MET A 132 -31.46 -6.23 -25.73
N ALA A 133 -32.12 -5.49 -24.85
CA ALA A 133 -33.56 -5.41 -24.69
C ALA A 133 -34.25 -4.43 -25.68
N ASP A 134 -33.58 -4.09 -26.78
CA ASP A 134 -34.12 -3.23 -27.85
C ASP A 134 -34.53 -1.81 -27.43
N MET A 135 -33.95 -1.28 -26.34
CA MET A 135 -34.22 0.10 -25.95
C MET A 135 -33.71 1.08 -27.03
N PRO A 136 -34.55 2.00 -27.55
CA PRO A 136 -34.12 3.00 -28.51
C PRO A 136 -33.01 3.89 -27.94
N HIS A 137 -31.97 4.14 -28.74
CA HIS A 137 -30.77 4.90 -28.32
C HIS A 137 -31.12 6.26 -27.70
N ARG A 138 -32.04 7.03 -28.31
CA ARG A 138 -32.48 8.32 -27.77
C ARG A 138 -33.06 8.21 -26.36
N ARG A 139 -33.86 7.17 -26.11
CA ARG A 139 -34.47 6.92 -24.80
C ARG A 139 -33.41 6.48 -23.80
N PHE A 140 -32.49 5.62 -24.22
CA PHE A 140 -31.34 5.21 -23.40
C PHE A 140 -30.48 6.43 -23.00
N LEU A 141 -30.09 7.26 -23.96
CA LEU A 141 -29.25 8.45 -23.72
C LEU A 141 -29.91 9.39 -22.72
N LEU A 142 -31.22 9.66 -22.87
CA LEU A 142 -31.97 10.48 -21.92
C LEU A 142 -31.87 9.92 -20.50
N TRP A 143 -32.17 8.63 -20.32
CA TRP A 143 -32.09 7.99 -19.00
C TRP A 143 -30.65 7.88 -18.47
N SER A 144 -29.67 7.75 -19.35
CA SER A 144 -28.24 7.71 -19.00
C SER A 144 -27.76 9.06 -18.47
N VAL A 145 -28.14 10.17 -19.13
CA VAL A 145 -27.86 11.53 -18.65
C VAL A 145 -28.57 11.81 -17.32
N LEU A 146 -29.84 11.41 -17.20
CA LEU A 146 -30.58 11.53 -15.95
C LEU A 146 -29.99 10.66 -14.83
N ALA A 147 -29.37 9.52 -15.16
CA ALA A 147 -28.69 8.65 -14.21
C ALA A 147 -27.31 9.17 -13.81
N SER A 148 -26.62 9.93 -14.69
CA SER A 148 -25.28 10.44 -14.40
C SER A 148 -25.26 11.55 -13.37
N ILE A 149 -26.30 12.39 -13.32
CA ILE A 149 -26.41 13.48 -12.35
C ILE A 149 -26.45 12.95 -10.90
N PRO A 150 -27.41 12.09 -10.49
CA PRO A 150 -27.48 11.60 -9.10
C PRO A 150 -26.27 10.74 -8.73
N TYR A 151 -25.71 9.97 -9.65
CA TYR A 151 -24.46 9.23 -9.40
C TYR A 151 -23.30 10.19 -9.06
N THR A 152 -23.15 11.24 -9.85
CA THR A 152 -22.07 12.21 -9.68
C THR A 152 -22.22 12.95 -8.35
N VAL A 153 -23.43 13.44 -8.07
CA VAL A 153 -23.75 14.12 -6.81
C VAL A 153 -23.50 13.18 -5.62
N PHE A 154 -23.97 11.93 -5.69
CA PHE A 154 -23.80 10.98 -4.59
C PHE A 154 -22.33 10.66 -4.31
N HIS A 155 -21.55 10.27 -5.32
CA HIS A 155 -20.15 9.86 -5.11
C HIS A 155 -19.25 11.05 -4.75
N LEU A 156 -19.46 12.21 -5.36
CA LEU A 156 -18.73 13.42 -4.94
C LEU A 156 -19.13 13.85 -3.54
N ALA A 157 -20.40 13.81 -3.16
CA ALA A 157 -20.84 14.12 -1.80
C ALA A 157 -20.33 13.09 -0.79
N LEU A 158 -20.37 11.79 -1.11
CA LEU A 158 -19.83 10.73 -0.27
C LEU A 158 -18.33 10.93 -0.06
N GLY A 159 -17.58 11.16 -1.14
CA GLY A 159 -16.16 11.50 -1.09
C GLY A 159 -15.88 12.78 -0.29
N TYR A 160 -16.68 13.82 -0.48
CA TYR A 160 -16.54 15.08 0.25
C TYR A 160 -16.80 14.91 1.74
N VAL A 161 -17.86 14.19 2.12
CA VAL A 161 -18.19 13.86 3.51
C VAL A 161 -17.14 12.91 4.11
N LEU A 162 -16.63 11.94 3.34
CA LEU A 162 -15.52 11.08 3.78
C LEU A 162 -14.24 11.89 3.95
N GLY A 163 -13.96 12.86 3.09
CA GLY A 163 -12.83 13.77 3.20
C GLY A 163 -12.92 14.61 4.46
N ASP A 164 -14.10 15.20 4.68
CA ASP A 164 -14.44 15.91 5.91
C ASP A 164 -14.33 15.01 7.15
N ALA A 165 -14.84 13.78 7.08
CA ALA A 165 -14.69 12.79 8.12
C ALA A 165 -13.22 12.38 8.31
N PHE A 166 -12.40 12.24 7.26
CA PHE A 166 -10.97 11.94 7.40
C PHE A 166 -10.19 13.13 7.99
N THR A 167 -10.58 14.36 7.69
CA THR A 167 -10.00 15.56 8.30
C THR A 167 -10.44 15.72 9.75
N ARG A 168 -11.70 15.40 10.08
CA ARG A 168 -12.25 15.41 11.45
C ARG A 168 -11.84 14.20 12.30
N LEU A 169 -11.62 13.05 11.66
CA LEU A 169 -11.10 11.80 12.26
C LEU A 169 -9.58 11.73 12.20
N GLY A 170 -8.90 12.78 11.73
CA GLY A 170 -7.52 12.97 12.10
C GLY A 170 -7.46 12.90 13.63
N PRO A 171 -6.46 12.29 14.24
CA PRO A 171 -5.72 11.10 13.89
C PRO A 171 -6.10 10.08 14.98
N LEU A 172 -7.41 9.83 14.97
CA LEU A 172 -8.25 9.58 16.14
C LEU A 172 -8.53 8.10 16.34
N ALA A 173 -7.73 7.26 15.71
CA ALA A 173 -7.94 5.85 15.77
C ALA A 173 -6.82 5.30 16.64
N THR A 174 -7.24 5.02 17.87
CA THR A 174 -6.63 4.06 18.78
C THR A 174 -5.78 3.08 17.98
N ARG A 175 -4.43 3.12 18.09
CA ARG A 175 -3.54 2.37 17.18
C ARG A 175 -3.89 0.88 17.08
N VAL A 176 -4.49 0.31 18.13
CA VAL A 176 -5.09 -1.04 18.09
C VAL A 176 -6.33 -1.09 17.21
N ALA A 177 -7.31 -0.19 17.35
CA ALA A 177 -8.44 -0.14 16.43
C ALA A 177 -8.01 0.25 15.02
N LEU A 178 -6.95 1.03 14.80
CA LEU A 178 -6.37 1.24 13.46
C LEU A 178 -5.75 -0.02 12.91
N VAL A 179 -4.95 -0.74 13.69
CA VAL A 179 -4.33 -1.98 13.22
C VAL A 179 -5.42 -3.02 12.98
N LEU A 180 -6.40 -3.16 13.87
CA LEU A 180 -7.53 -4.07 13.71
C LEU A 180 -8.45 -3.64 12.57
N ALA A 181 -8.74 -2.34 12.40
CA ALA A 181 -9.51 -1.82 11.28
C ALA A 181 -8.72 -1.95 9.98
N ALA A 182 -7.42 -1.70 9.96
CA ALA A 182 -6.57 -1.87 8.78
C ALA A 182 -6.49 -3.35 8.39
N VAL A 183 -6.35 -4.26 9.36
CA VAL A 183 -6.40 -5.71 9.12
C VAL A 183 -7.80 -6.12 8.64
N ALA A 184 -8.87 -5.62 9.25
CA ALA A 184 -10.24 -5.93 8.86
C ALA A 184 -10.59 -5.36 7.48
N LEU A 185 -10.15 -4.14 7.15
CA LEU A 185 -10.28 -3.51 5.84
C LEU A 185 -9.42 -4.23 4.80
N LEU A 186 -8.22 -4.67 5.17
CA LEU A 186 -7.37 -5.49 4.31
C LEU A 186 -8.05 -6.82 3.99
N VAL A 187 -8.46 -7.57 5.01
CA VAL A 187 -9.13 -8.87 4.84
C VAL A 187 -10.46 -8.70 4.11
N GLY A 188 -11.27 -7.71 4.49
CA GLY A 188 -12.53 -7.35 3.84
C GLY A 188 -12.33 -6.94 2.37
N GLY A 189 -11.31 -6.15 2.09
CA GLY A 189 -10.91 -5.74 0.74
C GLY A 189 -10.42 -6.90 -0.11
N LEU A 190 -9.60 -7.82 0.45
CA LEU A 190 -9.18 -9.05 -0.21
C LEU A 190 -10.36 -9.98 -0.50
N VAL A 191 -11.27 -10.15 0.47
CA VAL A 191 -12.51 -10.92 0.31
C VAL A 191 -13.41 -10.31 -0.76
N TRP A 192 -13.60 -8.99 -0.73
CA TRP A 192 -14.35 -8.25 -1.74
C TRP A 192 -13.72 -8.46 -3.12
N LEU A 193 -12.41 -8.23 -3.27
CA LEU A 193 -11.68 -8.39 -4.52
C LEU A 193 -11.75 -9.82 -5.05
N ALA A 194 -11.55 -10.84 -4.19
CA ALA A 194 -11.67 -12.24 -4.59
C ALA A 194 -13.09 -12.57 -5.08
N ARG A 195 -14.14 -12.09 -4.40
CA ARG A 195 -15.54 -12.26 -4.87
C ARG A 195 -15.77 -11.56 -6.20
N ARG A 196 -15.18 -10.39 -6.41
CA ARG A 196 -15.28 -9.61 -7.65
C ARG A 196 -14.61 -10.34 -8.80
N ILE A 197 -13.37 -10.80 -8.63
CA ILE A 197 -12.65 -11.58 -9.64
C ILE A 197 -13.44 -12.83 -10.02
N LEU A 198 -13.84 -13.65 -9.04
CA LEU A 198 -14.53 -14.91 -9.32
C LEU A 198 -15.88 -14.74 -10.01
N ARG A 199 -16.62 -13.67 -9.69
CA ARG A 199 -17.95 -13.42 -10.28
C ARG A 199 -17.88 -12.86 -11.70
N PHE A 200 -16.87 -12.07 -12.02
CA PHE A 200 -16.84 -11.30 -13.27
C PHE A 200 -15.79 -11.77 -14.28
N LEU A 201 -14.71 -12.43 -13.84
CA LEU A 201 -13.68 -12.96 -14.75
C LEU A 201 -14.26 -13.83 -15.87
N PRO A 202 -15.23 -14.74 -15.65
CA PRO A 202 -15.82 -15.52 -16.75
C PRO A 202 -16.52 -14.65 -17.80
N VAL A 203 -17.18 -13.57 -17.37
CA VAL A 203 -17.88 -12.63 -18.26
C VAL A 203 -16.87 -11.85 -19.09
N VAL A 204 -15.82 -11.33 -18.46
CA VAL A 204 -14.73 -10.60 -19.15
C VAL A 204 -14.06 -11.49 -20.19
N LEU A 205 -13.72 -12.73 -19.82
CA LEU A 205 -13.10 -13.68 -20.75
C LEU A 205 -14.02 -14.03 -21.92
N ALA A 206 -15.34 -14.19 -21.69
CA ALA A 206 -16.30 -14.45 -22.76
C ALA A 206 -16.42 -13.28 -23.74
N VAL A 207 -16.38 -12.05 -23.23
CA VAL A 207 -16.44 -10.84 -24.04
C VAL A 207 -15.16 -10.66 -24.84
N LEU A 208 -13.99 -10.80 -24.21
CA LEU A 208 -12.69 -10.73 -24.90
C LEU A 208 -12.60 -11.80 -26.00
N ALA A 209 -13.04 -13.02 -25.72
CA ALA A 209 -13.07 -14.09 -26.71
C ALA A 209 -13.96 -13.77 -27.91
N THR A 210 -15.07 -13.05 -27.69
CA THR A 210 -15.98 -12.65 -28.78
C THR A 210 -15.44 -11.47 -29.56
N ALA A 211 -14.89 -10.46 -28.88
CA ALA A 211 -14.23 -9.34 -29.54
C ALA A 211 -13.08 -9.83 -30.43
N LEU A 212 -12.29 -10.79 -29.94
CA LEU A 212 -11.24 -11.42 -30.72
C LEU A 212 -11.80 -12.14 -31.96
N ARG A 213 -12.90 -12.89 -31.85
CA ARG A 213 -13.56 -13.53 -33.02
C ARG A 213 -14.03 -12.49 -34.04
N ALA A 214 -14.66 -11.41 -33.57
CA ALA A 214 -15.13 -10.35 -34.45
C ALA A 214 -13.98 -9.67 -35.22
N VAL A 215 -12.80 -9.50 -34.58
CA VAL A 215 -11.59 -9.01 -35.25
C VAL A 215 -11.06 -10.02 -36.27
N LEU A 216 -11.04 -11.31 -35.93
CA LEU A 216 -10.59 -12.38 -36.83
C LEU A 216 -11.49 -12.51 -38.08
N ASP A 217 -12.78 -12.20 -37.96
CA ASP A 217 -13.75 -12.25 -39.06
C ASP A 217 -13.68 -11.03 -40.00
N MET A 218 -12.90 -9.99 -39.68
CA MET A 218 -12.76 -8.82 -40.54
C MET A 218 -12.09 -9.18 -41.88
N PRO A 219 -12.61 -8.74 -43.04
CA PRO A 219 -12.06 -9.06 -44.37
C PRO A 219 -10.55 -8.85 -44.54
N PRO A 220 -9.93 -7.72 -44.08
CA PRO A 220 -8.48 -7.55 -44.19
C PRO A 220 -7.69 -8.54 -43.33
N VAL A 221 -8.21 -8.88 -42.13
CA VAL A 221 -7.57 -9.84 -41.21
C VAL A 221 -7.66 -11.24 -41.78
N ARG A 222 -8.84 -11.62 -42.31
CA ARG A 222 -9.04 -12.91 -42.99
C ARG A 222 -8.16 -13.05 -44.22
N GLY A 223 -8.02 -11.99 -45.02
CA GLY A 223 -7.10 -11.95 -46.15
C GLY A 223 -5.63 -12.14 -45.73
N TRP A 224 -5.23 -11.55 -44.60
CA TRP A 224 -3.88 -11.74 -44.05
C TRP A 224 -3.64 -13.16 -43.52
N ILE A 225 -4.63 -13.75 -42.84
CA ILE A 225 -4.58 -15.13 -42.33
C ILE A 225 -4.34 -16.14 -43.47
N VAL A 226 -5.01 -15.95 -44.61
CA VAL A 226 -4.86 -16.79 -45.81
C VAL A 226 -3.46 -16.62 -46.43
N ARG A 227 -2.91 -15.40 -46.45
CA ARG A 227 -1.56 -15.13 -46.98
C ARG A 227 -0.44 -15.72 -46.10
N HIS A 228 -0.65 -15.83 -44.79
CA HIS A 228 0.38 -16.26 -43.84
C HIS A 228 -0.08 -17.40 -42.91
N PRO A 229 -0.37 -18.61 -43.45
CA PRO A 229 -1.01 -19.70 -42.69
C PRO A 229 -0.18 -20.23 -41.51
N ARG A 230 1.16 -20.22 -41.63
CA ARG A 230 2.05 -20.67 -40.55
C ARG A 230 2.08 -19.68 -39.39
N LEU A 231 2.25 -18.40 -39.68
CA LEU A 231 2.26 -17.32 -38.68
C LEU A 231 0.89 -17.18 -38.01
N SER A 232 -0.19 -17.20 -38.79
CA SER A 232 -1.55 -17.11 -38.26
C SER A 232 -1.90 -18.32 -37.39
N GLY A 233 -1.47 -19.53 -37.76
CA GLY A 233 -1.64 -20.74 -36.94
C GLY A 233 -0.86 -20.69 -35.62
N LEU A 234 0.38 -20.18 -35.64
CA LEU A 234 1.18 -19.98 -34.42
C LEU A 234 0.51 -18.96 -33.49
N ILE A 235 0.10 -17.81 -34.01
CA ILE A 235 -0.57 -16.75 -33.25
C ILE A 235 -1.91 -17.25 -32.70
N ALA A 236 -2.76 -17.85 -33.53
CA ALA A 236 -4.04 -18.42 -33.11
C ALA A 236 -3.86 -19.50 -32.02
N GLY A 237 -2.80 -20.30 -32.13
CA GLY A 237 -2.40 -21.27 -31.13
C GLY A 237 -2.14 -20.67 -29.75
N ARG A 238 -1.65 -19.42 -29.66
CA ARG A 238 -1.45 -18.69 -28.40
C ARG A 238 -2.74 -18.15 -27.78
N PHE A 239 -3.83 -18.06 -28.52
CA PHE A 239 -5.15 -17.65 -28.01
C PHE A 239 -6.10 -18.84 -27.76
N ALA A 240 -5.62 -20.07 -27.97
CA ALA A 240 -6.40 -21.29 -27.76
C ALA A 240 -6.74 -21.47 -26.26
N THR A 241 -8.02 -21.67 -25.94
CA THR A 241 -8.49 -21.79 -24.54
C THR A 241 -8.68 -23.24 -24.08
N ASP A 242 -8.62 -24.19 -25.01
CA ASP A 242 -8.80 -25.62 -24.82
C ASP A 242 -7.55 -26.32 -24.28
N ARG A 243 -6.38 -25.70 -24.46
CA ARG A 243 -5.08 -26.20 -24.03
C ARG A 243 -4.31 -25.20 -23.18
N PHE A 244 -3.52 -25.70 -22.22
CA PHE A 244 -2.71 -24.83 -21.35
C PHE A 244 -1.63 -24.09 -22.14
N ALA A 245 -0.99 -24.76 -23.12
CA ALA A 245 0.00 -24.16 -24.02
C ALA A 245 -0.52 -22.99 -24.91
N GLY A 246 -1.83 -22.72 -24.88
CA GLY A 246 -2.45 -21.59 -25.57
C GLY A 246 -2.53 -20.34 -24.71
N LEU A 247 -3.74 -19.83 -24.52
CA LEU A 247 -4.01 -18.58 -23.81
C LEU A 247 -3.50 -18.58 -22.36
N PRO A 248 -3.70 -19.65 -21.55
CA PRO A 248 -3.23 -19.66 -20.16
C PRO A 248 -1.72 -19.47 -20.04
N ALA A 249 -0.91 -20.23 -20.80
CA ALA A 249 0.54 -20.09 -20.80
C ALA A 249 0.99 -18.73 -21.34
N THR A 250 0.31 -18.20 -22.36
CA THR A 250 0.62 -16.88 -22.92
C THR A 250 0.38 -15.77 -21.90
N VAL A 251 -0.75 -15.80 -21.19
CA VAL A 251 -1.06 -14.84 -20.12
C VAL A 251 -0.04 -14.96 -18.98
N LEU A 252 0.31 -16.17 -18.55
CA LEU A 252 1.31 -16.37 -17.50
C LEU A 252 2.71 -15.90 -17.94
N ALA A 253 3.08 -16.08 -19.20
CA ALA A 253 4.34 -15.56 -19.74
C ALA A 253 4.38 -14.02 -19.77
N LEU A 254 3.27 -13.37 -20.17
CA LEU A 254 3.14 -11.91 -20.11
C LEU A 254 3.19 -11.39 -18.67
N VAL A 255 2.50 -12.06 -17.74
CA VAL A 255 2.55 -11.74 -16.31
C VAL A 255 3.97 -11.90 -15.77
N PHE A 256 4.67 -12.98 -16.13
CA PHE A 256 6.07 -13.19 -15.74
C PHE A 256 6.97 -12.07 -16.26
N GLY A 257 6.87 -11.74 -17.56
CA GLY A 257 7.66 -10.67 -18.17
C GLY A 257 7.37 -9.30 -17.55
N TYR A 258 6.10 -9.01 -17.24
CA TYR A 258 5.70 -7.78 -16.55
C TYR A 258 6.25 -7.70 -15.13
N ILE A 259 6.14 -8.76 -14.33
CA ILE A 259 6.72 -8.82 -12.97
C ILE A 259 8.24 -8.66 -13.04
N PHE A 260 8.90 -9.31 -14.01
CA PHE A 260 10.35 -9.19 -14.20
C PHE A 260 10.75 -7.75 -14.57
N ALA A 261 10.00 -7.09 -15.46
CA ALA A 261 10.24 -5.70 -15.82
C ALA A 261 10.06 -4.75 -14.62
N ILE A 262 9.02 -4.95 -13.80
CA ILE A 262 8.84 -4.20 -12.55
C ILE A 262 10.01 -4.45 -11.62
N TRP A 263 10.45 -5.69 -11.47
CA TRP A 263 11.57 -6.03 -10.59
C TRP A 263 12.86 -5.34 -11.04
N VAL A 264 13.21 -5.41 -12.33
CA VAL A 264 14.37 -4.68 -12.88
C VAL A 264 14.24 -3.19 -12.64
N ARG A 265 13.07 -2.59 -12.92
CA ARG A 265 12.85 -1.16 -12.72
C ARG A 265 13.00 -0.76 -11.25
N SER A 266 12.38 -1.52 -10.35
CA SER A 266 12.46 -1.35 -8.91
C SER A 266 13.89 -1.47 -8.38
N VAL A 267 14.68 -2.41 -8.92
CA VAL A 267 16.13 -2.55 -8.62
C VAL A 267 16.88 -1.29 -9.02
N LEU A 268 16.69 -0.83 -10.27
CA LEU A 268 17.35 0.38 -10.76
C LEU A 268 16.96 1.61 -9.95
N ASP A 269 15.67 1.73 -9.61
CA ASP A 269 15.16 2.88 -8.88
C ASP A 269 15.77 2.94 -7.45
N TRP A 270 15.87 1.84 -6.69
CA TRP A 270 16.50 1.95 -5.35
C TRP A 270 18.01 2.18 -5.42
N MET A 271 18.69 1.71 -6.46
CA MET A 271 20.14 1.92 -6.64
C MET A 271 20.49 3.35 -7.08
N THR A 272 19.57 4.04 -7.76
CA THR A 272 19.87 5.33 -8.41
C THR A 272 19.04 6.50 -7.89
N ALA A 273 17.87 6.24 -7.30
CA ALA A 273 16.97 7.28 -6.83
C ALA A 273 17.10 7.49 -5.32
N ALA A 274 17.80 8.58 -4.94
CA ALA A 274 17.92 9.03 -3.56
C ALA A 274 16.58 9.11 -2.78
N PRO A 275 15.44 9.54 -3.38
CA PRO A 275 14.16 9.59 -2.66
C PRO A 275 13.69 8.23 -2.14
N ILE A 276 13.98 7.14 -2.85
CA ILE A 276 13.55 5.80 -2.43
C ILE A 276 14.34 5.34 -1.20
N VAL A 277 15.65 5.61 -1.20
CA VAL A 277 16.52 5.29 -0.05
C VAL A 277 16.13 6.11 1.18
N ALA A 278 15.76 7.39 0.99
CA ALA A 278 15.25 8.23 2.07
C ALA A 278 13.93 7.70 2.64
N ILE A 279 12.97 7.34 1.78
CA ILE A 279 11.68 6.75 2.19
C ILE A 279 11.91 5.45 2.98
N ASP A 280 12.77 4.57 2.48
CA ASP A 280 13.14 3.32 3.16
C ASP A 280 13.64 3.57 4.58
N THR A 281 14.55 4.55 4.73
CA THR A 281 15.17 4.90 6.02
C THR A 281 14.16 5.54 6.97
N ARG A 282 13.34 6.47 6.48
CA ARG A 282 12.28 7.13 7.27
C ARG A 282 11.25 6.15 7.76
N ILE A 283 10.82 5.21 6.92
CA ILE A 283 9.86 4.18 7.32
C ILE A 283 10.48 3.27 8.38
N ALA A 284 11.74 2.85 8.22
CA ALA A 284 12.43 2.05 9.23
C ALA A 284 12.49 2.79 10.59
N ASN A 285 12.92 4.06 10.58
CA ASN A 285 12.99 4.90 11.79
C ASN A 285 11.61 5.11 12.42
N LEU A 286 10.57 5.31 11.60
CA LEU A 286 9.20 5.43 12.06
C LEU A 286 8.71 4.15 12.74
N MET A 287 8.97 2.98 12.13
CA MET A 287 8.58 1.69 12.71
C MET A 287 9.28 1.47 14.06
N HIS A 288 10.56 1.80 14.15
CA HIS A 288 11.31 1.72 15.41
C HIS A 288 10.67 2.57 16.52
N GLY A 289 10.20 3.77 16.18
CA GLY A 289 9.46 4.64 17.11
C GLY A 289 8.09 4.11 17.57
N LEU A 290 7.58 3.04 16.95
CA LEU A 290 6.31 2.37 17.34
C LEU A 290 6.54 1.11 18.19
N TRP A 291 7.79 0.76 18.49
CA TRP A 291 8.11 -0.47 19.19
C TRP A 291 7.64 -0.45 20.64
N THR A 292 6.92 -1.51 21.01
CA THR A 292 6.57 -1.82 22.39
C THR A 292 6.79 -3.32 22.61
N PRO A 293 7.14 -3.78 23.82
CA PRO A 293 7.39 -5.20 24.07
C PRO A 293 6.22 -6.11 23.66
N GLY A 294 4.97 -5.67 23.87
CA GLY A 294 3.78 -6.41 23.46
C GLY A 294 3.66 -6.57 21.94
N LEU A 295 3.83 -5.47 21.20
CA LEU A 295 3.71 -5.48 19.74
C LEU A 295 4.87 -6.24 19.09
N LEU A 296 6.09 -6.08 19.61
CA LEU A 296 7.26 -6.83 19.15
C LEU A 296 7.05 -8.34 19.30
N ARG A 297 6.48 -8.80 20.42
CA ARG A 297 6.14 -10.23 20.59
C ARG A 297 5.13 -10.69 19.54
N VAL A 298 4.03 -9.98 19.31
CA VAL A 298 3.04 -10.38 18.30
C VAL A 298 3.66 -10.44 16.91
N VAL A 299 4.40 -9.41 16.52
CA VAL A 299 5.05 -9.35 15.20
C VAL A 299 6.15 -10.41 15.06
N ALA A 300 6.85 -10.75 16.15
CA ALA A 300 7.81 -11.86 16.19
C ALA A 300 7.15 -13.21 15.84
N HIS A 301 5.96 -13.50 16.39
CA HIS A 301 5.23 -14.72 16.06
C HIS A 301 4.72 -14.72 14.60
N VAL A 302 4.34 -13.55 14.08
CA VAL A 302 3.96 -13.42 12.66
C VAL A 302 5.14 -13.67 11.73
N THR A 303 6.33 -13.12 12.02
CA THR A 303 7.52 -13.37 11.18
C THR A 303 7.99 -14.82 11.25
N ALA A 304 7.65 -15.57 12.30
CA ALA A 304 7.97 -17.00 12.43
C ALA A 304 7.37 -17.85 11.30
N LEU A 305 6.27 -17.40 10.69
CA LEU A 305 5.67 -18.05 9.51
C LEU A 305 6.55 -17.99 8.26
N GLY A 306 7.61 -17.18 8.27
CA GLY A 306 8.66 -17.14 7.26
C GLY A 306 9.96 -17.85 7.66
N ASP A 307 10.00 -18.52 8.84
CA ASP A 307 11.20 -19.21 9.33
C ASP A 307 11.57 -20.38 8.41
N THR A 308 12.86 -20.50 8.10
CA THR A 308 13.37 -21.50 7.16
C THR A 308 13.13 -22.93 7.65
N ARG A 309 13.16 -23.19 8.96
CA ARG A 309 12.92 -24.54 9.53
C ARG A 309 11.47 -24.96 9.31
N LEU A 310 10.53 -24.05 9.53
CA LEU A 310 9.10 -24.28 9.28
C LEU A 310 8.87 -24.57 7.78
N VAL A 311 9.40 -23.71 6.92
CA VAL A 311 9.23 -23.80 5.47
C VAL A 311 9.84 -25.10 4.93
N ALA A 312 11.04 -25.47 5.40
CA ALA A 312 11.70 -26.71 5.02
C ALA A 312 10.91 -27.94 5.47
N ALA A 313 10.43 -27.97 6.72
CA ALA A 313 9.66 -29.09 7.25
C ALA A 313 8.36 -29.32 6.46
N ILE A 314 7.56 -28.27 6.24
CA ILE A 314 6.30 -28.39 5.48
C ILE A 314 6.58 -28.72 4.01
N THR A 315 7.61 -28.12 3.40
CA THR A 315 7.97 -28.41 2.00
C THR A 315 8.38 -29.88 1.85
N ALA A 316 9.25 -30.40 2.71
CA ALA A 316 9.68 -31.79 2.66
C ALA A 316 8.51 -32.77 2.87
N ALA A 317 7.66 -32.51 3.87
CA ALA A 317 6.48 -33.32 4.14
C ALA A 317 5.48 -33.31 2.97
N MET A 318 5.21 -32.14 2.39
CA MET A 318 4.30 -32.02 1.26
C MET A 318 4.88 -32.64 -0.01
N LEU A 319 6.19 -32.51 -0.27
CA LEU A 319 6.85 -33.19 -1.39
C LEU A 319 6.74 -34.71 -1.26
N LEU A 320 7.03 -35.27 -0.09
CA LEU A 320 6.87 -36.70 0.16
C LEU A 320 5.41 -37.12 -0.06
N PHE A 321 4.46 -36.41 0.52
CA PHE A 321 3.03 -36.69 0.33
C PHE A 321 2.63 -36.69 -1.16
N LEU A 322 3.05 -35.68 -1.93
CA LEU A 322 2.72 -35.57 -3.35
C LEU A 322 3.37 -36.68 -4.19
N ILE A 323 4.61 -37.05 -3.89
CA ILE A 323 5.32 -38.15 -4.56
C ILE A 323 4.61 -39.48 -4.28
N LEU A 324 4.28 -39.76 -3.02
CA LEU A 324 3.55 -40.97 -2.60
C LEU A 324 2.14 -41.03 -3.21
N ARG A 325 1.52 -39.88 -3.47
CA ARG A 325 0.21 -39.77 -4.16
C ARG A 325 0.31 -39.76 -5.68
N GLY A 326 1.51 -39.94 -6.25
CA GLY A 326 1.74 -39.93 -7.70
C GLY A 326 1.54 -38.55 -8.36
N ARG A 327 1.43 -37.47 -7.59
CA ARG A 327 1.18 -36.10 -8.06
C ARG A 327 2.50 -35.39 -8.43
N ARG A 328 3.29 -36.01 -9.30
CA ARG A 328 4.66 -35.56 -9.66
C ARG A 328 4.73 -34.14 -10.20
N GLY A 329 3.75 -33.69 -10.99
CA GLY A 329 3.71 -32.31 -11.49
C GLY A 329 3.58 -31.26 -10.39
N LEU A 330 2.75 -31.53 -9.37
CA LEU A 330 2.61 -30.65 -8.21
C LEU A 330 3.86 -30.69 -7.32
N ALA A 331 4.48 -31.87 -7.18
CA ALA A 331 5.73 -32.01 -6.44
C ALA A 331 6.87 -31.21 -7.10
N LEU A 332 7.01 -31.32 -8.42
CA LEU A 332 8.01 -30.56 -9.18
C LEU A 332 7.75 -29.06 -9.08
N ALA A 333 6.50 -28.62 -9.21
CA ALA A 333 6.13 -27.22 -9.06
C ALA A 333 6.49 -26.66 -7.67
N LEU A 334 6.20 -27.40 -6.60
CA LEU A 334 6.56 -27.01 -5.24
C LEU A 334 8.09 -26.95 -5.05
N ALA A 335 8.81 -27.96 -5.52
CA ALA A 335 10.27 -28.03 -5.42
C ALA A 335 10.95 -26.89 -6.19
N VAL A 336 10.53 -26.64 -7.43
CA VAL A 336 11.09 -25.58 -8.28
C VAL A 336 10.72 -24.20 -7.75
N GLY A 337 9.47 -23.99 -7.33
CA GLY A 337 9.02 -22.71 -6.77
C GLY A 337 9.77 -22.32 -5.50
N VAL A 338 9.92 -23.26 -4.56
CA VAL A 338 10.60 -22.99 -3.28
C VAL A 338 12.12 -22.99 -3.43
N GLY A 339 12.67 -24.00 -4.11
CA GLY A 339 14.12 -24.17 -4.30
C GLY A 339 14.72 -23.10 -5.21
N GLY A 340 14.04 -22.80 -6.32
CA GLY A 340 14.45 -21.72 -7.23
C GLY A 340 14.44 -20.36 -6.56
N ASN A 341 13.41 -20.08 -5.74
CA ASN A 341 13.36 -18.87 -4.93
C ASN A 341 14.52 -18.80 -3.92
N ALA A 342 14.78 -19.87 -3.18
CA ALA A 342 15.86 -19.92 -2.20
C ALA A 342 17.24 -19.67 -2.86
N LEU A 343 17.49 -20.31 -4.00
CA LEU A 343 18.71 -20.09 -4.78
C LEU A 343 18.82 -18.64 -5.25
N THR A 344 17.76 -18.11 -5.86
CA THR A 344 17.75 -16.75 -6.41
C THR A 344 18.00 -15.71 -5.32
N VAL A 345 17.29 -15.78 -4.19
CA VAL A 345 17.49 -14.86 -3.06
C VAL A 345 18.92 -14.93 -2.53
N THR A 346 19.50 -16.13 -2.43
CA THR A 346 20.88 -16.31 -1.96
C THR A 346 21.86 -15.64 -2.90
N VAL A 347 21.73 -15.86 -4.22
CA VAL A 347 22.58 -15.24 -5.24
C VAL A 347 22.44 -13.71 -5.22
N LEU A 348 21.22 -13.19 -5.18
CA LEU A 348 21.00 -11.74 -5.17
C LEU A 348 21.57 -11.08 -3.90
N LYS A 349 21.51 -11.75 -2.74
CA LYS A 349 22.14 -11.26 -1.51
C LYS A 349 23.66 -11.16 -1.62
N LEU A 350 24.30 -12.06 -2.36
CA LEU A 350 25.74 -12.04 -2.61
C LEU A 350 26.14 -10.96 -3.61
N ILE A 351 25.27 -10.65 -4.58
CA ILE A 351 25.52 -9.63 -5.60
C ILE A 351 25.36 -8.22 -5.02
N PHE A 352 24.25 -7.93 -4.35
CA PHE A 352 23.92 -6.55 -3.96
C PHE A 352 24.53 -6.11 -2.63
N GLN A 353 24.78 -7.04 -1.72
CA GLN A 353 25.43 -6.79 -0.42
C GLN A 353 24.89 -5.58 0.36
N ARG A 354 23.59 -5.28 0.20
CA ARG A 354 22.96 -4.13 0.86
C ARG A 354 22.94 -4.33 2.37
N GLU A 355 23.39 -3.32 3.10
CA GLU A 355 23.31 -3.26 4.56
C GLU A 355 21.85 -3.24 5.05
N ARG A 356 21.65 -3.71 6.29
CA ARG A 356 20.33 -3.70 6.95
C ARG A 356 20.12 -2.38 7.69
N PRO A 357 18.86 -2.06 8.06
CA PRO A 357 18.62 -1.00 9.04
C PRO A 357 19.46 -1.23 10.32
N PRO A 358 20.04 -0.17 10.92
CA PRO A 358 21.01 -0.31 12.00
C PRO A 358 20.40 -0.85 13.31
N PHE A 359 19.11 -0.64 13.52
CA PHE A 359 18.34 -1.09 14.67
C PHE A 359 17.47 -2.32 14.34
N HIS A 360 17.90 -3.21 13.44
CA HIS A 360 17.17 -4.43 13.10
C HIS A 360 16.99 -5.33 14.33
N TYR A 361 15.77 -5.81 14.63
CA TYR A 361 15.44 -6.46 15.91
C TYR A 361 16.10 -7.83 16.18
N PHE A 362 16.31 -8.67 15.15
CA PHE A 362 16.89 -10.01 15.32
C PHE A 362 18.23 -10.13 14.63
N VAL A 363 19.18 -10.82 15.26
CA VAL A 363 20.50 -11.11 14.69
C VAL A 363 20.35 -11.89 13.38
N GLU A 364 21.01 -11.40 12.33
CA GLU A 364 21.06 -12.05 11.02
C GLU A 364 22.49 -11.95 10.46
N SER A 365 23.00 -13.06 9.92
CA SER A 365 24.34 -13.13 9.33
C SER A 365 24.39 -12.80 7.83
N THR A 366 23.26 -12.43 7.22
CA THR A 366 23.15 -12.23 5.77
C THR A 366 22.69 -10.82 5.41
N ASN A 367 23.01 -10.38 4.19
CA ASN A 367 22.65 -9.07 3.64
C ASN A 367 21.13 -8.82 3.56
N SER A 368 20.73 -7.55 3.43
CA SER A 368 19.32 -7.15 3.45
C SER A 368 18.58 -7.48 2.15
N PHE A 369 19.16 -7.15 1.00
CA PHE A 369 18.45 -7.21 -0.28
C PHE A 369 18.62 -8.56 -1.01
N PRO A 370 17.54 -9.17 -1.55
CA PRO A 370 16.14 -8.92 -1.23
C PRO A 370 15.74 -9.65 0.08
N SER A 371 14.57 -9.31 0.63
CA SER A 371 14.07 -9.97 1.84
C SER A 371 13.65 -11.41 1.56
N GLY A 372 14.35 -12.37 2.17
CA GLY A 372 14.06 -13.80 2.00
C GLY A 372 12.73 -14.26 2.60
N HIS A 373 12.34 -13.72 3.77
CA HIS A 373 11.04 -14.03 4.37
C HIS A 373 9.89 -13.50 3.50
N ALA A 374 10.02 -12.30 2.94
CA ALA A 374 9.05 -11.76 1.99
C ALA A 374 8.98 -12.62 0.72
N ALA A 375 10.12 -13.00 0.15
CA ALA A 375 10.15 -13.83 -1.06
C ALA A 375 9.50 -15.21 -0.84
N ILE A 376 9.85 -15.88 0.26
CA ILE A 376 9.23 -17.16 0.66
C ILE A 376 7.73 -16.98 0.95
N SER A 377 7.30 -15.84 1.50
CA SER A 377 5.88 -15.63 1.76
C SER A 377 5.00 -15.70 0.51
N VAL A 378 5.56 -15.38 -0.66
CA VAL A 378 4.90 -15.57 -1.95
C VAL A 378 5.25 -16.95 -2.53
N ALA A 379 6.53 -17.26 -2.69
CA ALA A 379 7.00 -18.48 -3.37
C ALA A 379 6.55 -19.77 -2.69
N PHE A 380 6.54 -19.82 -1.36
CA PHE A 380 6.14 -21.01 -0.59
C PHE A 380 4.64 -21.00 -0.28
N TRP A 381 4.13 -20.01 0.47
CA TRP A 381 2.73 -20.04 0.91
C TRP A 381 1.74 -20.01 -0.27
N SER A 382 2.00 -19.21 -1.31
CA SER A 382 1.10 -19.15 -2.47
C SER A 382 1.15 -20.43 -3.31
N THR A 383 2.34 -21.02 -3.49
CA THR A 383 2.49 -22.31 -4.19
C THR A 383 1.86 -23.44 -3.41
N LEU A 384 2.03 -23.47 -2.08
CA LEU A 384 1.37 -24.43 -1.19
C LEU A 384 -0.15 -24.31 -1.29
N LEU A 385 -0.71 -23.09 -1.16
CA LEU A 385 -2.15 -22.86 -1.29
C LEU A 385 -2.69 -23.25 -2.68
N TYR A 386 -1.92 -22.98 -3.74
CA TYR A 386 -2.23 -23.45 -5.09
C TYR A 386 -2.25 -24.98 -5.18
N VAL A 387 -1.26 -25.67 -4.60
CA VAL A 387 -1.22 -27.14 -4.51
C VAL A 387 -2.43 -27.68 -3.75
N LEU A 388 -2.77 -27.09 -2.59
CA LEU A 388 -3.92 -27.49 -1.79
C LEU A 388 -5.25 -27.31 -2.53
N TRP A 389 -5.39 -26.24 -3.34
CA TRP A 389 -6.53 -26.08 -4.24
C TRP A 389 -6.55 -27.14 -5.34
N ARG A 390 -5.40 -27.46 -5.95
CA ARG A 390 -5.29 -28.52 -6.97
C ARG A 390 -5.56 -29.92 -6.42
N LEU A 391 -5.33 -30.14 -5.13
CA LEU A 391 -5.71 -31.37 -4.42
C LEU A 391 -7.20 -31.40 -4.02
N GLY A 392 -7.92 -30.29 -4.16
CA GLY A 392 -9.33 -30.17 -3.77
C GLY A 392 -9.56 -29.89 -2.28
N TRP A 393 -8.51 -29.64 -1.50
CA TRP A 393 -8.62 -29.37 -0.06
C TRP A 393 -9.01 -27.92 0.24
N LEU A 394 -8.74 -27.00 -0.69
CA LEU A 394 -9.13 -25.61 -0.62
C LEU A 394 -9.94 -25.19 -1.85
N ARG A 395 -10.84 -24.23 -1.66
CA ARG A 395 -11.52 -23.56 -2.77
C ARG A 395 -10.64 -22.43 -3.30
N LEU A 396 -10.72 -22.13 -4.60
CA LEU A 396 -9.97 -21.02 -5.21
C LEU A 396 -10.17 -19.69 -4.48
N PHE A 397 -11.38 -19.43 -3.97
CA PHE A 397 -11.67 -18.25 -3.15
C PHE A 397 -10.75 -18.13 -1.93
N ALA A 398 -10.47 -19.24 -1.22
CA ALA A 398 -9.58 -19.22 -0.07
C ALA A 398 -8.14 -18.90 -0.48
N VAL A 399 -7.67 -19.45 -1.62
CA VAL A 399 -6.34 -19.16 -2.17
C VAL A 399 -6.19 -17.67 -2.49
N LEU A 400 -7.19 -17.07 -3.14
CA LEU A 400 -7.18 -15.65 -3.52
C LEU A 400 -7.17 -14.69 -2.31
N VAL A 401 -7.54 -15.15 -1.12
CA VAL A 401 -7.52 -14.36 0.11
C VAL A 401 -6.27 -14.65 0.95
N LEU A 402 -5.97 -15.93 1.19
CA LEU A 402 -4.90 -16.34 2.10
C LEU A 402 -3.50 -16.07 1.53
N ALA A 403 -3.29 -16.24 0.22
CA ALA A 403 -1.99 -16.01 -0.40
C ALA A 403 -1.50 -14.55 -0.25
N PRO A 404 -2.27 -13.52 -0.66
CA PRO A 404 -1.86 -12.13 -0.44
C PRO A 404 -1.83 -11.76 1.05
N LEU A 405 -2.71 -12.34 1.88
CA LEU A 405 -2.68 -12.10 3.33
C LEU A 405 -1.36 -12.57 3.95
N MET A 406 -0.90 -13.79 3.61
CA MET A 406 0.40 -14.29 4.09
C MET A 406 1.56 -13.41 3.60
N ALA A 407 1.52 -12.99 2.33
CA ALA A 407 2.54 -12.10 1.79
C ALA A 407 2.64 -10.79 2.59
N ILE A 408 1.51 -10.15 2.86
CA ILE A 408 1.43 -8.87 3.59
C ILE A 408 1.82 -9.03 5.05
N LEU A 409 1.33 -10.07 5.74
CA LEU A 409 1.65 -10.30 7.15
C LEU A 409 3.14 -10.57 7.36
N VAL A 410 3.71 -11.51 6.61
CA VAL A 410 5.12 -11.88 6.74
C VAL A 410 6.02 -10.75 6.23
N GLY A 411 5.76 -10.18 5.05
CA GLY A 411 6.56 -9.07 4.53
C GLY A 411 6.48 -7.82 5.41
N GLY A 412 5.28 -7.44 5.86
CA GLY A 412 5.05 -6.31 6.75
C GLY A 412 5.75 -6.48 8.11
N SER A 413 5.79 -7.69 8.66
CA SER A 413 6.54 -7.97 9.89
C SER A 413 8.03 -7.65 9.76
N ARG A 414 8.63 -7.83 8.58
CA ARG A 414 10.06 -7.54 8.35
C ARG A 414 10.35 -6.04 8.31
N VAL A 415 9.43 -5.24 7.78
CA VAL A 415 9.53 -3.78 7.82
C VAL A 415 9.33 -3.28 9.26
N PHE A 416 8.31 -3.80 9.95
CA PHE A 416 8.00 -3.40 11.32
C PHE A 416 9.15 -3.70 12.30
N LEU A 417 9.75 -4.90 12.21
CA LEU A 417 10.91 -5.29 13.00
C LEU A 417 12.23 -4.66 12.53
N ALA A 418 12.17 -3.73 11.57
CA ALA A 418 13.32 -3.10 10.94
C ALA A 418 14.38 -4.11 10.42
N GLN A 419 13.96 -5.35 10.12
CA GLN A 419 14.87 -6.37 9.59
C GLN A 419 15.27 -6.09 8.15
N HIS A 420 14.41 -5.38 7.42
CA HIS A 420 14.53 -5.09 6.00
C HIS A 420 13.84 -3.76 5.68
N TYR A 421 14.33 -3.08 4.66
CA TYR A 421 13.67 -1.91 4.09
C TYR A 421 12.41 -2.29 3.30
N VAL A 422 11.57 -1.30 2.98
CA VAL A 422 10.32 -1.53 2.23
C VAL A 422 10.63 -2.05 0.83
N SER A 423 11.64 -1.47 0.17
CA SER A 423 12.10 -1.93 -1.14
C SER A 423 12.65 -3.37 -1.12
N ASP A 424 13.32 -3.81 -0.04
CA ASP A 424 13.80 -5.19 0.09
C ASP A 424 12.63 -6.18 0.14
N VAL A 425 11.55 -5.83 0.85
CA VAL A 425 10.33 -6.65 0.99
C VAL A 425 9.57 -6.69 -0.34
N PHE A 426 9.39 -5.54 -0.99
CA PHE A 426 8.73 -5.46 -2.29
C PHE A 426 9.45 -6.29 -3.35
N ASN A 427 10.77 -6.14 -3.48
CA ASN A 427 11.56 -6.95 -4.41
C ASN A 427 11.60 -8.43 -4.02
N GLY A 428 11.53 -8.74 -2.72
CA GLY A 428 11.32 -10.11 -2.26
C GLY A 428 10.01 -10.71 -2.79
N TRP A 429 8.88 -10.00 -2.65
CA TRP A 429 7.59 -10.44 -3.18
C TRP A 429 7.61 -10.63 -4.70
N LEU A 430 8.27 -9.74 -5.45
CA LEU A 430 8.40 -9.87 -6.90
C LEU A 430 9.19 -11.13 -7.30
N VAL A 431 10.34 -11.38 -6.66
CA VAL A 431 11.12 -12.62 -6.89
C VAL A 431 10.27 -13.84 -6.56
N GLY A 432 9.56 -13.83 -5.43
CA GLY A 432 8.67 -14.92 -5.05
C GLY A 432 7.51 -15.13 -6.04
N ALA A 433 6.98 -14.05 -6.61
CA ALA A 433 5.92 -14.09 -7.61
C ALA A 433 6.40 -14.68 -8.95
N LEU A 434 7.63 -14.39 -9.39
CA LEU A 434 8.24 -15.02 -10.57
C LEU A 434 8.30 -16.55 -10.41
N TRP A 435 8.73 -17.02 -9.24
CA TRP A 435 8.80 -18.45 -8.93
C TRP A 435 7.42 -19.09 -8.73
N LEU A 436 6.43 -18.36 -8.20
CA LEU A 436 5.04 -18.81 -8.17
C LEU A 436 4.49 -19.01 -9.58
N VAL A 437 4.70 -18.06 -10.50
CA VAL A 437 4.26 -18.18 -11.90
C VAL A 437 4.94 -19.37 -12.56
N ALA A 438 6.25 -19.55 -12.37
CA ALA A 438 6.98 -20.70 -12.88
C ALA A 438 6.43 -22.02 -12.33
N ALA A 439 6.13 -22.10 -11.03
CA ALA A 439 5.53 -23.28 -10.40
C ALA A 439 4.15 -23.60 -10.98
N ILE A 440 3.28 -22.60 -11.19
CA ILE A 440 1.97 -22.79 -11.83
C ILE A 440 2.16 -23.31 -13.26
N VAL A 441 3.06 -22.70 -14.04
CA VAL A 441 3.35 -23.13 -15.42
C VAL A 441 3.78 -24.60 -15.45
N ILE A 442 4.70 -25.00 -14.58
CA ILE A 442 5.19 -26.38 -14.50
C ILE A 442 4.04 -27.34 -14.13
N ALA A 443 3.25 -27.02 -13.12
CA ALA A 443 2.17 -27.88 -12.65
C ALA A 443 1.09 -28.07 -13.72
N GLU A 444 0.67 -26.99 -14.39
CA GLU A 444 -0.36 -27.04 -15.42
C GLU A 444 0.10 -27.73 -16.70
N TRP A 445 1.32 -27.41 -17.16
CA TRP A 445 1.91 -28.07 -18.32
C TRP A 445 2.07 -29.56 -18.08
N TRP A 446 2.51 -29.97 -16.88
CA TRP A 446 2.62 -31.38 -16.52
C TRP A 446 1.25 -32.07 -16.50
N ARG A 447 0.23 -31.42 -15.94
CA ARG A 447 -1.14 -31.95 -15.85
C ARG A 447 -1.74 -32.19 -17.24
N GLU A 448 -1.47 -31.31 -18.20
CA GLU A 448 -1.94 -31.44 -19.58
C GLU A 448 -1.19 -32.55 -20.34
N THR A 449 0.13 -32.61 -20.20
CA THR A 449 0.97 -33.52 -20.99
C THR A 449 1.04 -34.94 -20.44
N ARG A 450 0.78 -35.13 -19.14
CA ARG A 450 0.91 -36.42 -18.44
C ARG A 450 -0.32 -36.65 -17.54
N PRO A 451 -1.33 -37.39 -18.02
CA PRO A 451 -2.50 -37.75 -17.23
C PRO A 451 -2.10 -38.45 -15.92
N ALA A 452 -2.89 -38.26 -14.87
CA ALA A 452 -2.60 -38.85 -13.56
C ALA A 452 -2.59 -40.39 -13.67
N PRO A 453 -1.60 -41.08 -13.07
CA PRO A 453 -1.61 -42.54 -13.01
C PRO A 453 -2.83 -43.05 -12.23
N VAL A 454 -3.33 -44.23 -12.61
CA VAL A 454 -4.44 -44.91 -11.95
C VAL A 454 -4.09 -45.14 -10.47
N PRO A 455 -4.97 -44.82 -9.51
CA PRO A 455 -4.68 -44.98 -8.09
C PRO A 455 -4.45 -46.47 -7.77
N MET A 456 -3.22 -46.83 -7.40
CA MET A 456 -2.92 -48.12 -6.78
C MET A 456 -3.28 -48.07 -5.30
N ALA A 457 -4.01 -49.07 -4.81
CA ALA A 457 -4.26 -49.25 -3.39
C ALA A 457 -2.93 -49.57 -2.68
N SER A 458 -2.38 -48.59 -1.96
CA SER A 458 -1.19 -48.75 -1.12
C SER A 458 -1.37 -47.99 0.19
N PRO A 459 -0.70 -48.39 1.29
CA PRO A 459 -0.71 -47.67 2.56
C PRO A 459 0.11 -46.36 2.53
N ALA A 460 0.85 -46.09 1.45
CA ALA A 460 1.66 -44.90 1.25
C ALA A 460 0.96 -43.53 1.52
N PRO A 461 -0.35 -43.35 1.24
CA PRO A 461 -1.08 -42.12 1.58
C PRO A 461 -1.17 -41.85 3.09
N LEU A 462 -1.27 -42.90 3.91
CA LEU A 462 -1.37 -42.78 5.37
C LEU A 462 -0.04 -42.27 5.95
N ILE A 463 1.08 -42.82 5.48
CA ILE A 463 2.43 -42.38 5.87
C ILE A 463 2.61 -40.89 5.53
N GLY A 464 2.28 -40.49 4.30
CA GLY A 464 2.36 -39.09 3.90
C GLY A 464 1.49 -38.15 4.74
N ALA A 465 0.29 -38.60 5.14
CA ALA A 465 -0.60 -37.83 6.01
C ALA A 465 -0.03 -37.68 7.43
N VAL A 466 0.50 -38.75 8.01
CA VAL A 466 1.15 -38.73 9.34
C VAL A 466 2.35 -37.78 9.34
N VAL A 467 3.19 -37.83 8.30
CA VAL A 467 4.34 -36.91 8.16
C VAL A 467 3.88 -35.46 8.03
N LEU A 468 2.78 -35.19 7.31
CA LEU A 468 2.23 -33.84 7.19
C LEU A 468 1.70 -33.31 8.53
N VAL A 469 1.03 -34.16 9.32
CA VAL A 469 0.59 -33.82 10.69
C VAL A 469 1.79 -33.52 11.58
N GLY A 470 2.82 -34.39 11.57
CA GLY A 470 4.04 -34.18 12.34
C GLY A 470 4.76 -32.87 11.97
N ALA A 471 4.90 -32.58 10.67
CA ALA A 471 5.48 -31.32 10.20
C ALA A 471 4.64 -30.10 10.59
N THR A 472 3.31 -30.23 10.61
CA THR A 472 2.40 -29.16 11.05
C THR A 472 2.56 -28.91 12.55
N LEU A 473 2.61 -29.96 13.38
CA LEU A 473 2.84 -29.83 14.83
C LEU A 473 4.21 -29.20 15.13
N PHE A 474 5.26 -29.64 14.44
CA PHE A 474 6.60 -29.06 14.55
C PHE A 474 6.62 -27.57 14.14
N SER A 475 5.92 -27.24 13.06
CA SER A 475 5.79 -25.85 12.60
C SER A 475 5.04 -24.97 13.61
N THR A 476 3.95 -25.48 14.19
CA THR A 476 3.22 -24.80 15.26
C THR A 476 4.12 -24.58 16.48
N TRP A 477 4.92 -25.58 16.86
CA TRP A 477 5.89 -25.46 17.94
C TRP A 477 6.92 -24.36 17.67
N ILE A 478 7.47 -24.26 16.45
CA ILE A 478 8.38 -23.16 16.06
C ILE A 478 7.72 -21.79 16.22
N VAL A 479 6.45 -21.65 15.83
CA VAL A 479 5.74 -20.37 15.91
C VAL A 479 5.42 -19.99 17.35
N VAL A 480 4.95 -20.94 18.16
CA VAL A 480 4.56 -20.70 19.57
C VAL A 480 5.77 -20.42 20.45
N PHE A 481 6.89 -21.10 20.21
CA PHE A 481 8.13 -20.95 20.97
C PHE A 481 9.18 -20.21 20.14
N TYR A 482 8.76 -19.20 19.37
CA TYR A 482 9.65 -18.46 18.50
C TYR A 482 10.63 -17.60 19.32
N ASP A 483 11.84 -18.13 19.50
CA ASP A 483 12.91 -17.49 20.24
C ASP A 483 14.14 -17.32 19.33
N LYS A 484 14.15 -16.21 18.59
CA LYS A 484 15.29 -15.82 17.75
C LYS A 484 16.13 -14.80 18.50
N ALA A 485 17.46 -14.97 18.45
CA ALA A 485 18.40 -14.07 19.11
C ALA A 485 18.15 -12.61 18.70
N GLN A 486 17.93 -11.76 19.71
CA GLN A 486 17.70 -10.34 19.53
C GLN A 486 19.04 -9.61 19.40
N THR A 487 19.06 -8.54 18.62
CA THR A 487 20.24 -7.66 18.56
C THR A 487 20.41 -6.90 19.86
N MET A 488 21.63 -6.44 20.13
CA MET A 488 21.84 -5.48 21.21
C MET A 488 21.05 -4.18 20.92
N PRO A 489 20.57 -3.49 21.96
CA PRO A 489 19.95 -2.18 21.79
C PRO A 489 20.89 -1.25 21.01
N TRP A 490 20.37 -0.65 19.95
CA TRP A 490 21.14 0.31 19.15
C TRP A 490 21.44 1.56 19.98
N THR A 491 22.73 1.89 20.13
CA THR A 491 23.20 3.01 20.96
C THR A 491 23.26 4.34 20.21
N GLY A 492 22.77 4.39 18.96
CA GLY A 492 22.94 5.56 18.10
C GLY A 492 24.33 5.62 17.43
N PRO A 493 24.51 6.53 16.46
CA PRO A 493 25.85 6.86 15.96
C PRO A 493 26.67 7.58 17.05
N ALA A 494 27.99 7.48 16.97
CA ALA A 494 28.89 8.22 17.85
C ALA A 494 28.65 9.73 17.71
N SER A 495 28.80 10.46 18.81
CA SER A 495 28.68 11.92 18.79
C SER A 495 29.84 12.54 18.01
N VAL A 496 29.50 13.51 17.17
CA VAL A 496 30.43 14.35 16.42
C VAL A 496 30.70 15.59 17.27
N ALA A 497 31.94 15.76 17.70
CA ALA A 497 32.33 16.95 18.45
C ALA A 497 32.39 18.18 17.52
N ILE A 498 31.75 19.28 17.95
CA ILE A 498 31.81 20.59 17.31
C ILE A 498 32.36 21.62 18.30
N ALA A 499 33.03 22.66 17.83
CA ALA A 499 33.61 23.66 18.73
C ALA A 499 32.57 24.68 19.23
N ALA A 500 31.64 25.07 18.36
CA ALA A 500 30.60 26.05 18.66
C ALA A 500 29.30 25.78 17.87
N PRO A 501 28.12 26.22 18.38
CA PRO A 501 26.85 26.09 17.66
C PRO A 501 26.84 26.75 16.28
N SER A 502 27.67 27.77 16.06
CA SER A 502 27.82 28.45 14.77
C SER A 502 28.41 27.55 13.68
N GLU A 503 29.00 26.40 14.03
CA GLU A 503 29.52 25.42 13.08
C GLU A 503 28.46 24.42 12.62
N LEU A 504 27.26 24.41 13.22
CA LEU A 504 26.17 23.50 12.84
C LEU A 504 25.68 23.69 11.39
N PRO A 505 25.51 24.93 10.88
CA PRO A 505 25.03 25.15 9.51
C PRO A 505 25.96 24.51 8.48
N GLY A 506 25.39 23.69 7.59
CA GLY A 506 26.14 23.02 6.53
C GLY A 506 26.87 21.74 6.95
N GLN A 507 26.83 21.34 8.22
CA GLN A 507 27.37 20.04 8.65
C GLN A 507 26.51 18.88 8.12
N PRO A 508 27.13 17.77 7.69
CA PRO A 508 26.41 16.55 7.34
C PRO A 508 25.58 16.07 8.54
N GLY A 509 24.25 16.03 8.40
CA GLY A 509 23.33 15.64 9.48
C GLY A 509 22.65 16.79 10.23
N PHE A 510 22.86 18.05 9.81
CA PHE A 510 22.09 19.21 10.28
C PHE A 510 21.30 19.87 9.13
N PRO A 511 20.20 19.24 8.65
CA PRO A 511 19.39 19.86 7.60
C PRO A 511 18.66 21.11 8.14
N ALA A 512 18.59 22.15 7.31
CA ALA A 512 17.87 23.39 7.65
C ALA A 512 16.37 23.16 7.87
N GLN A 513 15.79 22.19 7.17
CA GLN A 513 14.36 21.97 7.08
C GLN A 513 13.94 20.63 7.67
N THR A 514 12.73 20.62 8.22
CA THR A 514 12.03 19.36 8.46
C THR A 514 11.37 18.89 7.17
N GLU A 515 11.06 17.61 7.08
CA GLU A 515 10.50 16.98 5.89
C GLU A 515 9.36 16.03 6.24
N SER A 516 8.52 15.74 5.24
CA SER A 516 7.55 14.65 5.35
C SER A 516 8.20 13.28 5.17
N VAL A 517 7.41 12.21 5.32
CA VAL A 517 7.84 10.82 5.05
C VAL A 517 8.43 10.63 3.65
N ILE A 518 8.00 11.41 2.65
CA ILE A 518 8.43 11.25 1.25
C ILE A 518 9.47 12.27 0.78
N GLY A 519 9.99 13.12 1.66
CA GLY A 519 11.00 14.11 1.28
C GLY A 519 10.47 15.47 0.87
N THR A 520 9.19 15.76 1.09
CA THR A 520 8.69 17.13 0.86
C THR A 520 9.22 18.03 1.97
N PRO A 521 9.89 19.15 1.66
CA PRO A 521 10.33 20.11 2.66
C PRO A 521 9.12 20.74 3.39
N LEU A 522 9.26 20.93 4.69
CA LEU A 522 8.30 21.51 5.62
C LEU A 522 8.96 22.69 6.36
N GLU A 523 8.44 23.05 7.54
CA GLU A 523 8.97 24.18 8.31
C GLU A 523 10.44 23.96 8.74
N PRO A 524 11.26 25.03 8.76
CA PRO A 524 12.65 24.95 9.18
C PRO A 524 12.79 24.74 10.68
N VAL A 525 13.87 24.09 11.09
CA VAL A 525 14.27 24.08 12.50
C VAL A 525 14.56 25.51 12.90
N ASN A 526 13.92 25.98 13.97
CA ASN A 526 13.94 27.39 14.38
C ASN A 526 14.52 27.58 15.79
N ILE A 527 14.85 26.51 16.51
CA ILE A 527 15.53 26.55 17.81
C ILE A 527 16.59 25.43 17.89
N VAL A 528 17.72 25.71 18.52
CA VAL A 528 18.74 24.74 18.92
C VAL A 528 18.85 24.77 20.45
N LEU A 529 18.67 23.62 21.09
CA LEU A 529 18.75 23.47 22.53
C LEU A 529 20.02 22.71 22.92
N LEU A 530 20.73 23.23 23.91
CA LEU A 530 21.94 22.63 24.46
C LEU A 530 21.65 22.14 25.87
N ALA A 531 21.81 20.84 26.10
CA ALA A 531 21.56 20.21 27.40
C ALA A 531 22.56 19.07 27.65
N GLY A 532 22.78 18.68 28.91
CA GLY A 532 23.72 17.60 29.25
C GLY A 532 23.35 16.28 28.57
N ASP A 533 22.07 15.89 28.67
CA ASP A 533 21.52 14.73 27.99
C ASP A 533 20.00 14.89 27.74
N ARG A 534 19.38 13.85 27.20
CA ARG A 534 17.93 13.82 26.91
C ARG A 534 17.08 13.91 28.19
N GLN A 535 17.57 13.39 29.31
CA GLN A 535 16.83 13.37 30.56
C GLN A 535 16.85 14.75 31.22
N ALA A 536 18.01 15.40 31.27
CA ALA A 536 18.20 16.78 31.69
C ALA A 536 17.38 17.74 30.84
N LEU A 537 17.38 17.57 29.50
CA LEU A 537 16.53 18.34 28.59
C LEU A 537 15.04 18.24 28.97
N SER A 538 14.54 17.01 29.16
CA SER A 538 13.14 16.80 29.53
C SER A 538 12.81 17.43 30.88
N ALA A 539 13.68 17.24 31.89
CA ALA A 539 13.50 17.78 33.23
C ALA A 539 13.50 19.32 33.25
N ALA A 540 14.40 19.96 32.49
CA ALA A 540 14.47 21.42 32.38
C ALA A 540 13.22 22.01 31.71
N LEU A 541 12.70 21.36 30.66
CA LEU A 541 11.46 21.77 30.00
C LEU A 541 10.25 21.63 30.94
N GLU A 542 10.15 20.50 31.65
CA GLU A 542 9.07 20.25 32.62
C GLU A 542 9.10 21.25 33.78
N ALA A 543 10.29 21.53 34.34
CA ALA A 543 10.46 22.57 35.36
C ALA A 543 10.06 23.96 34.83
N GLY A 544 10.28 24.19 33.54
CA GLY A 544 9.86 25.37 32.80
C GLY A 544 8.37 25.44 32.45
N GLY A 545 7.52 24.57 33.00
CA GLY A 545 6.08 24.57 32.74
C GLY A 545 5.69 24.07 31.34
N TRP A 546 6.59 23.37 30.65
CA TRP A 546 6.27 22.65 29.42
C TRP A 546 5.78 21.24 29.77
N ALA A 547 4.55 20.92 29.39
CA ALA A 547 4.01 19.58 29.59
C ALA A 547 4.54 18.64 28.49
N PRO A 548 5.07 17.45 28.83
CA PRO A 548 5.41 16.46 27.82
C PRO A 548 4.12 16.03 27.13
N ALA A 549 4.14 16.06 25.80
CA ALA A 549 3.08 15.44 25.04
C ALA A 549 3.12 13.92 25.31
N PRO A 550 1.96 13.25 25.41
CA PRO A 550 1.89 11.83 25.71
C PRO A 550 2.85 11.01 24.83
N ALA A 551 3.60 10.11 25.46
CA ALA A 551 4.57 9.25 24.80
C ALA A 551 3.92 8.51 23.62
N ARG A 552 4.68 8.08 22.61
CA ARG A 552 4.12 7.31 21.47
C ARG A 552 3.79 5.87 21.83
N ASP A 553 3.37 5.59 23.06
CA ASP A 553 2.87 4.28 23.45
C ASP A 553 1.44 4.09 22.96
N LEU A 554 0.99 2.84 22.96
CA LEU A 554 -0.32 2.48 22.45
C LEU A 554 -1.41 3.21 23.25
N THR A 555 -1.31 3.17 24.58
CA THR A 555 -2.29 3.58 25.60
C THR A 555 -2.56 5.08 25.65
N SER A 556 -1.54 5.92 25.55
CA SER A 556 -1.70 7.36 25.57
C SER A 556 -2.21 7.91 24.23
N VAL A 557 -1.89 7.22 23.13
CA VAL A 557 -2.52 7.47 21.82
C VAL A 557 -3.98 7.01 21.81
N LEU A 558 -4.32 5.90 22.49
CA LEU A 558 -5.72 5.52 22.70
C LEU A 558 -6.49 6.60 23.48
N ARG A 559 -5.89 7.09 24.58
CA ARG A 559 -6.52 8.07 25.47
C ARG A 559 -6.68 9.43 24.79
N GLY A 560 -5.66 9.91 24.08
CA GLY A 560 -5.74 11.16 23.29
C GLY A 560 -6.79 11.10 22.17
N ALA A 561 -6.96 9.93 21.54
CA ALA A 561 -8.00 9.72 20.55
C ALA A 561 -9.42 9.72 21.16
N LEU A 562 -9.60 9.16 22.36
CA LEU A 562 -10.88 9.14 23.06
C LEU A 562 -11.25 10.52 23.64
N THR A 563 -10.27 11.28 24.17
CA THR A 563 -10.51 12.66 24.64
C THR A 563 -10.81 13.62 23.49
N ALA A 564 -10.15 13.46 22.34
CA ALA A 564 -10.45 14.21 21.11
C ALA A 564 -11.81 13.83 20.48
N TRP A 565 -12.35 12.64 20.78
CA TRP A 565 -13.73 12.27 20.40
C TRP A 565 -14.77 13.05 21.21
N GLU A 566 -14.50 13.31 22.49
CA GLU A 566 -15.42 14.00 23.40
C GLU A 566 -15.33 15.54 23.27
N GLN A 567 -14.19 16.08 22.82
CA GLN A 567 -13.97 17.51 22.60
C GLN A 567 -13.49 17.75 21.16
N LEU A 568 -14.38 18.23 20.29
CA LEU A 568 -14.14 18.53 18.86
C LEU A 568 -13.08 19.62 18.58
N ASP A 569 -12.48 20.21 19.63
CA ASP A 569 -11.55 21.33 19.56
C ASP A 569 -10.17 21.01 20.19
N ASP A 570 -9.70 19.75 20.19
CA ASP A 570 -8.32 19.47 20.64
C ASP A 570 -7.31 19.70 19.49
N PRO A 571 -6.54 20.81 19.49
CA PRO A 571 -5.71 21.22 18.36
C PRO A 571 -4.39 20.44 18.23
N THR A 572 -4.27 19.26 18.85
CA THR A 572 -3.00 18.52 18.94
C THR A 572 -2.96 17.19 18.19
N PRO A 573 -2.89 17.19 16.84
CA PRO A 573 -2.42 16.02 16.13
C PRO A 573 -0.91 15.80 16.38
N VAL A 574 -0.57 14.96 17.36
CA VAL A 574 0.75 14.30 17.53
C VAL A 574 1.12 13.41 16.32
N LEU A 575 0.36 13.47 15.23
CA LEU A 575 0.14 12.33 14.35
C LEU A 575 0.60 12.52 12.90
N THR A 576 1.00 13.72 12.50
CA THR A 576 1.84 13.91 11.31
C THR A 576 3.32 13.86 11.74
N PRO A 577 4.02 12.73 11.53
CA PRO A 577 5.43 12.63 11.85
C PRO A 577 6.21 13.58 10.95
N ARG A 578 6.97 14.48 11.59
CA ARG A 578 7.96 15.32 10.91
C ARG A 578 9.32 14.65 11.03
N PHE A 579 10.05 14.66 9.93
CA PHE A 579 11.38 14.07 9.84
C PHE A 579 12.43 15.16 9.81
N TRP A 580 13.51 14.94 10.54
CA TRP A 580 14.70 15.79 10.49
C TRP A 580 15.91 14.85 10.43
N ALA A 581 16.74 14.99 9.40
CA ALA A 581 17.81 14.04 9.07
C ALA A 581 17.32 12.57 9.02
N ASP A 582 16.21 12.33 8.30
CA ASP A 582 15.51 11.04 8.19
C ASP A 582 14.97 10.45 9.50
N ARG A 583 15.08 11.15 10.64
CA ARG A 583 14.59 10.70 11.94
C ARG A 583 13.23 11.33 12.26
N PRO A 584 12.24 10.55 12.72
CA PRO A 584 11.01 11.13 13.24
C PRO A 584 11.32 11.96 14.50
N THR A 585 10.44 12.91 14.83
CA THR A 585 10.54 13.68 16.08
C THR A 585 10.78 12.76 17.29
N ASP A 586 11.67 13.11 18.21
CA ASP A 586 12.01 12.28 19.37
C ASP A 586 11.13 12.58 20.57
N LEU A 587 10.97 13.88 20.86
CA LEU A 587 10.21 14.41 22.00
C LEU A 587 9.28 15.51 21.51
N THR A 588 8.17 15.69 22.20
CA THR A 588 7.25 16.79 21.94
C THR A 588 6.76 17.33 23.26
N PHE A 589 6.81 18.64 23.41
CA PHE A 589 6.35 19.36 24.59
C PHE A 589 5.35 20.43 24.17
N GLN A 590 4.47 20.81 25.10
CA GLN A 590 3.44 21.80 24.87
C GLN A 590 3.33 22.76 26.04
N ARG A 591 3.00 24.01 25.75
CA ARG A 591 2.76 25.05 26.77
C ARG A 591 1.65 26.00 26.31
N GLY A 592 0.75 26.34 27.22
CA GLY A 592 -0.43 27.18 26.94
C GLY A 592 -1.67 26.40 26.48
N GLU A 593 -2.75 27.11 26.21
CA GLU A 593 -4.06 26.54 25.86
C GLU A 593 -4.64 27.16 24.58
N GLY A 594 -5.58 26.44 23.94
CA GLY A 594 -6.24 26.87 22.70
C GLY A 594 -5.29 27.20 21.54
N ASP A 595 -5.61 28.27 20.82
CA ASP A 595 -4.87 28.78 19.66
C ASP A 595 -3.50 29.39 20.00
N GLN A 596 -3.25 29.72 21.27
CA GLN A 596 -1.94 30.19 21.75
C GLN A 596 -1.04 29.06 22.26
N ARG A 597 -1.48 27.80 22.15
CA ARG A 597 -0.71 26.63 22.57
C ARG A 597 0.55 26.46 21.72
N LEU A 598 1.71 26.67 22.31
CA LEU A 598 2.99 26.42 21.67
C LEU A 598 3.33 24.93 21.72
N SER A 599 3.69 24.37 20.58
CA SER A 599 4.26 23.03 20.49
C SER A 599 5.75 23.12 20.20
N LEU A 600 6.54 22.35 20.93
CA LEU A 600 7.98 22.24 20.75
C LEU A 600 8.31 20.79 20.39
N ARG A 601 8.73 20.56 19.14
CA ARG A 601 9.14 19.26 18.62
C ARG A 601 10.66 19.18 18.61
N LEU A 602 11.24 18.12 19.18
CA LEU A 602 12.69 18.01 19.35
C LEU A 602 13.24 16.76 18.67
N TRP A 603 14.46 16.89 18.14
CA TRP A 603 15.27 15.81 17.58
C TRP A 603 16.65 15.82 18.21
N SER A 604 17.16 14.63 18.52
CA SER A 604 18.51 14.40 18.99
C SER A 604 19.44 14.46 17.79
N SER A 605 20.39 15.39 17.83
CA SER A 605 21.42 15.49 16.79
C SER A 605 22.63 14.60 17.15
N PRO A 606 23.46 14.22 16.17
CA PRO A 606 24.72 13.55 16.46
C PRO A 606 25.76 14.52 17.05
N PHE A 607 25.49 15.82 17.18
CA PHE A 607 26.50 16.79 17.58
C PHE A 607 26.58 16.99 19.09
N ALA A 608 27.80 17.18 19.59
CA ALA A 608 28.07 17.52 20.99
C ALA A 608 29.13 18.63 21.06
N LEU A 609 28.97 19.55 22.02
CA LEU A 609 29.93 20.63 22.30
C LEU A 609 31.03 20.17 23.28
N PRO A 610 32.13 20.94 23.41
CA PRO A 610 33.17 20.65 24.39
C PRO A 610 32.57 20.62 25.80
N GLY A 611 32.91 19.61 26.59
CA GLY A 611 32.28 19.36 27.89
C GLY A 611 31.10 18.38 27.85
N GLY A 612 30.78 17.80 26.68
CA GLY A 612 29.81 16.71 26.54
C GLY A 612 28.36 17.17 26.44
N GLN A 613 28.11 18.46 26.27
CA GLN A 613 26.77 19.00 26.12
C GLN A 613 26.18 18.58 24.76
N ALA A 614 25.06 17.86 24.80
CA ALA A 614 24.37 17.37 23.61
C ALA A 614 23.57 18.49 22.93
N VAL A 615 23.55 18.45 21.59
CA VAL A 615 22.83 19.40 20.76
C VAL A 615 21.50 18.79 20.30
N PHE A 616 20.40 19.51 20.50
CA PHE A 616 19.07 19.12 20.06
C PHE A 616 18.52 20.15 19.08
N ALA A 617 18.06 19.68 17.93
CA ALA A 617 17.30 20.51 16.99
C ALA A 617 15.85 20.59 17.45
N ALA A 618 15.25 21.76 17.41
CA ALA A 618 13.88 21.98 17.84
C ALA A 618 13.07 22.85 16.88
N LEU A 619 11.79 22.52 16.78
CA LEU A 619 10.80 23.24 16.01
C LEU A 619 9.67 23.70 16.93
N ALA A 620 9.62 25.00 17.17
CA ALA A 620 8.49 25.68 17.78
C ALA A 620 7.42 25.98 16.72
N ALA A 621 6.19 25.58 16.97
CA ALA A 621 5.06 25.84 16.09
C ALA A 621 3.77 26.05 16.88
N PHE A 622 2.94 27.00 16.43
CA PHE A 622 1.55 27.15 16.84
C PHE A 622 0.65 26.07 16.21
N PRO A 623 -0.58 25.90 16.71
CA PRO A 623 -1.55 25.04 16.07
C PRO A 623 -1.89 25.58 14.68
N ALA A 624 -2.21 24.66 13.78
CA ALA A 624 -2.33 24.94 12.36
C ALA A 624 -3.56 25.78 11.95
N SER A 625 -4.34 26.26 12.93
CA SER A 625 -5.54 27.09 12.79
C SER A 625 -5.33 28.57 13.12
N ALA A 626 -4.19 28.98 13.71
CA ALA A 626 -4.13 30.29 14.38
C ALA A 626 -2.76 31.00 14.46
N GLY A 627 -1.72 30.58 13.72
CA GLY A 627 -0.34 31.00 13.99
C GLY A 627 0.25 32.12 13.10
N PRO A 628 1.00 33.10 13.64
CA PRO A 628 1.81 34.08 12.88
C PRO A 628 3.07 33.53 12.17
N GLY A 629 3.07 32.26 11.75
CA GLY A 629 4.21 31.60 11.09
C GLY A 629 5.33 31.12 12.04
N PRO A 630 6.35 30.43 11.52
CA PRO A 630 7.40 29.76 12.30
C PRO A 630 8.30 30.72 13.08
N ASP A 631 8.54 31.93 12.59
CA ASP A 631 9.42 32.91 13.24
C ASP A 631 8.77 33.52 14.49
N ALA A 632 7.46 33.75 14.44
CA ALA A 632 6.71 34.22 15.60
C ALA A 632 6.56 33.11 16.66
N ALA A 633 6.39 31.86 16.23
CA ALA A 633 6.41 30.70 17.14
C ALA A 633 7.78 30.55 17.82
N ARG A 634 8.88 30.76 17.07
CA ARG A 634 10.24 30.81 17.62
C ARG A 634 10.36 31.89 18.70
N ALA A 635 9.96 33.12 18.41
CA ALA A 635 10.06 34.23 19.36
C ALA A 635 9.32 33.93 20.68
N ALA A 636 8.08 33.46 20.60
CA ALA A 636 7.27 33.14 21.78
C ALA A 636 7.85 31.95 22.58
N ALA A 637 8.35 30.91 21.90
CA ALA A 637 9.00 29.79 22.56
C ALA A 637 10.32 30.20 23.24
N VAL A 638 11.15 31.03 22.59
CA VAL A 638 12.40 31.56 23.17
C VAL A 638 12.12 32.35 24.44
N GLU A 639 11.12 33.24 24.42
CA GLU A 639 10.71 34.00 25.60
C GLU A 639 10.29 33.07 26.75
N ALA A 640 9.45 32.08 26.46
CA ALA A 640 8.99 31.11 27.46
C ALA A 640 10.13 30.25 28.04
N LEU A 641 11.12 29.90 27.23
CA LEU A 641 12.30 29.13 27.66
C LEU A 641 13.25 29.98 28.51
N ILE A 642 13.46 31.25 28.18
CA ILE A 642 14.27 32.16 29.00
C ILE A 642 13.61 32.41 30.36
N GLN A 643 12.28 32.60 30.39
CA GLN A 643 11.53 32.71 31.65
C GLN A 643 11.65 31.44 32.51
N ALA A 644 11.87 30.29 31.89
CA ALA A 644 12.11 29.02 32.56
C ALA A 644 13.58 28.81 33.00
N GLY A 645 14.46 29.78 32.78
CA GLY A 645 15.87 29.74 33.19
C GLY A 645 16.86 29.35 32.08
N ALA A 646 16.42 29.25 30.82
CA ALA A 646 17.33 29.05 29.69
C ALA A 646 18.19 30.30 29.43
N GLN A 647 19.45 30.10 29.04
CA GLN A 647 20.36 31.18 28.65
C GLN A 647 20.46 31.28 27.12
N ALA A 648 20.16 32.45 26.57
CA ALA A 648 20.33 32.73 25.14
C ALA A 648 21.80 32.89 24.77
N GLN A 649 22.28 32.09 23.82
CA GLN A 649 23.66 32.16 23.29
C GLN A 649 23.76 32.91 21.96
N GLY A 650 22.63 33.21 21.30
CA GLY A 650 22.58 33.97 20.06
C GLY A 650 21.66 33.34 19.02
N MET A 651 21.80 33.80 17.77
CA MET A 651 21.11 33.26 16.59
C MET A 651 22.14 32.65 15.64
N ILE A 652 21.78 31.56 14.99
CA ILE A 652 22.55 30.96 13.90
C ILE A 652 21.73 30.95 12.61
N ASP A 653 22.42 31.03 11.47
CA ASP A 653 21.82 30.85 10.15
C ASP A 653 21.61 29.35 9.90
N ALA A 654 20.42 28.83 10.23
CA ALA A 654 20.13 27.40 10.07
C ALA A 654 19.93 27.01 8.59
N GLY A 655 19.69 27.99 7.71
CA GLY A 655 19.55 27.82 6.28
C GLY A 655 18.91 29.04 5.60
N PRO A 656 18.69 28.98 4.27
CA PRO A 656 18.16 30.13 3.53
C PRO A 656 16.77 30.54 4.03
N ALA A 657 16.38 31.78 3.76
CA ALA A 657 15.01 32.23 3.97
C ALA A 657 14.04 31.40 3.13
N LEU A 658 12.96 30.93 3.74
CA LEU A 658 12.06 29.95 3.16
C LEU A 658 10.63 30.44 3.15
N ARG A 659 9.89 30.00 2.14
CA ARG A 659 8.44 30.15 2.07
C ARG A 659 7.86 28.78 1.74
N GLY A 660 6.84 28.38 2.48
CA GLY A 660 6.22 27.08 2.31
C GLY A 660 4.75 27.11 2.66
N ARG A 661 4.17 25.92 2.70
CA ARG A 661 2.83 25.71 3.24
C ARG A 661 2.89 24.75 4.41
N SER A 662 2.07 24.97 5.42
CA SER A 662 1.92 24.06 6.56
C SER A 662 1.27 22.75 6.11
N ALA A 663 1.21 21.77 7.00
CA ALA A 663 0.46 20.53 6.74
C ALA A 663 -1.05 20.77 6.48
N THR A 664 -1.59 21.93 6.89
CA THR A 664 -2.98 22.34 6.62
C THR A 664 -3.13 23.23 5.39
N GLY A 665 -2.03 23.53 4.68
CA GLY A 665 -2.03 24.31 3.44
C GLY A 665 -1.87 25.82 3.63
N GLU A 666 -1.74 26.31 4.86
CA GLU A 666 -1.51 27.72 5.16
C GLU A 666 -0.10 28.16 4.77
N GLY A 667 0.04 29.31 4.12
CA GLY A 667 1.34 29.84 3.73
C GLY A 667 2.14 30.33 4.93
N TRP A 668 3.42 30.03 4.98
CA TRP A 668 4.35 30.55 5.97
C TRP A 668 5.62 31.09 5.32
N SER A 669 6.27 32.04 5.98
CA SER A 669 7.62 32.50 5.67
C SER A 669 8.51 32.37 6.90
N SER A 670 9.78 32.05 6.69
CA SER A 670 10.81 32.05 7.72
C SER A 670 12.04 32.77 7.23
N ASP A 671 12.69 33.52 8.12
CA ASP A 671 14.00 34.12 7.91
C ASP A 671 15.16 33.10 7.86
N GLY A 672 14.90 31.82 8.15
CA GLY A 672 15.89 30.75 8.12
C GLY A 672 16.82 30.71 9.34
N GLN A 673 16.57 31.55 10.36
CA GLN A 673 17.40 31.61 11.56
C GLN A 673 16.91 30.65 12.65
N ALA A 674 17.84 30.12 13.43
CA ALA A 674 17.54 29.36 14.64
C ALA A 674 18.13 30.02 15.89
N ALA A 675 17.33 30.10 16.95
CA ALA A 675 17.79 30.61 18.25
C ALA A 675 18.55 29.51 19.01
N VAL A 676 19.71 29.83 19.56
CA VAL A 676 20.51 28.90 20.37
C VAL A 676 20.30 29.18 21.85
N LEU A 677 19.83 28.18 22.59
CA LEU A 677 19.52 28.28 24.01
C LEU A 677 20.22 27.15 24.78
N ALA A 678 20.92 27.51 25.85
CA ALA A 678 21.45 26.55 26.81
C ALA A 678 20.47 26.37 27.97
N LEU A 679 20.08 25.13 28.24
CA LEU A 679 19.24 24.78 29.37
C LEU A 679 20.11 24.49 30.61
N PRO A 680 19.59 24.81 31.81
CA PRO A 680 20.31 24.64 33.08
C PRO A 680 20.60 23.18 33.44
#